data_AF-A0A380S699-F1
#
_entry.id   AF-A0A380S699-F1
#
_cell.length_a   1.000
_cell.length_b   1.000
_cell.length_c   1.000
_cell.angle_alpha   90.00
_cell.angle_beta   90.00
_cell.angle_gamma   90.00
#
_symmetry.space_group_name_H-M   'P 1'
#
loop_
_entity.id
_entity.type
_entity.pdbx_description
1 polymer ?
#
loop_
_entity_poly.entity_id
_entity_poly.type
_entity_poly.pdbx_seq_one_letter_code
_entity_poly.pdbx_strand_id
1 'polypeptide(L)'
;MVNFIKAFLLTAALWLVACSSFDDGEERALERYDEFGVRFSPTEVQGSVQYLPSMTPEYFRIVTVDRKLNPRDSFELYPVDVYKFIHDNRDYEYPYLKIVTVFPAEGELKQMEFVQYMRLSRAGNFSKLNQNFYAALASKRIETLVQKEDYDFDDAVDTAFAELGRVFGADLSDVFGKKYDLAPFVYCRHEISDSVFYHDFVEFRDSFAKSGSIDSSIIVRAADAWLSTFEQVYEKGYLRFKSGSRDKDYDDENYSYKFFSGAYGIGFPRCDTCYSEILNKKSAYYGRKFICEYDGSNWNNTFFRLPSLLEDTLGLCKVKAVSIVEHNGMYYLCKNKEFAWKTESNRDTILTYKYGACGGYYTRGHAFYLKDSLFFCECDSKNKCAWTNKYANTVFHEGDSLYAEVLHAKALDRFGECKDDGNKKELDSVFVQCSFGRWTQIDSLIYYLGGCTKNNQVGKHLGVYYSCKDYWAGSDSPVWREVYPPVYYNDTCDSRYQNHTVKYDGAYFICEADYCVDEDGFVRSGCWGIGHWRTIKDDEMIPPMINNVPCNRDRINEKVAYGDEFYICRDGRWYSVDADSVMAPEKDGLFCTDSLYGLVKRYNGDYYVCESVKTWRKMSALEAGPYEYRDSLGACSAISQKTIHWSEKADSFFGCAKMDSVWDWHEILLGAKPYTMPKSFKRENFKGGKIDNDSIYTVEVENSTYRFILSKNTMYLIHVDLSSGAYDAYFYNGNLFLHVERPQERLRVDSLKNTTEEFDTYYKSWKSSITSYSKCGGRYTANVDTVYLTRFDVDSYKDYMDWNRASKFCPDGFHIPSSEEFMQEDYIAYLTTNMDLRNDSPLMWDYYISRCSVYGNLIYFDLFWTSTEKDEKTQECFEYAWHHRDGEKGRRLVDCPKDLYPMVQALCVQDE
;
A
#
# COMPACT_ATOMS: atom_id res chain seq x y z
N MET A 1 -14.31 -1.93 -117.59
CA MET A 1 -13.58 -3.06 -116.97
C MET A 1 -12.60 -2.57 -115.88
N VAL A 2 -13.03 -1.63 -115.03
CA VAL A 2 -12.24 -1.13 -113.85
C VAL A 2 -13.12 -1.09 -112.59
N ASN A 3 -14.45 -1.02 -112.73
CA ASN A 3 -15.37 -1.08 -111.58
C ASN A 3 -15.70 -2.50 -111.10
N PHE A 4 -15.46 -3.54 -111.89
CA PHE A 4 -15.70 -4.94 -111.47
C PHE A 4 -14.57 -5.49 -110.58
N ILE A 5 -13.33 -5.04 -110.78
CA ILE A 5 -12.17 -5.45 -109.97
C ILE A 5 -12.18 -4.77 -108.59
N LYS A 6 -12.68 -3.53 -108.51
CA LYS A 6 -12.89 -2.84 -107.22
C LYS A 6 -14.02 -3.46 -106.41
N ALA A 7 -15.10 -3.91 -107.06
CA ALA A 7 -16.18 -4.61 -106.36
C ALA A 7 -15.73 -5.97 -105.82
N PHE A 8 -14.92 -6.73 -106.57
CA PHE A 8 -14.44 -8.06 -106.16
C PHE A 8 -13.35 -8.01 -105.07
N LEU A 9 -12.51 -6.97 -105.06
CA LEU A 9 -11.56 -6.73 -103.96
C LEU A 9 -12.25 -6.24 -102.68
N LEU A 10 -13.37 -5.50 -102.79
CA LEU A 10 -14.16 -5.09 -101.63
C LEU A 10 -14.91 -6.28 -101.00
N THR A 11 -15.46 -7.19 -101.81
CA THR A 11 -16.08 -8.43 -101.29
C THR A 11 -15.05 -9.43 -100.75
N ALA A 12 -13.85 -9.52 -101.34
CA ALA A 12 -12.78 -10.36 -100.80
C ALA A 12 -12.19 -9.80 -99.48
N ALA A 13 -12.11 -8.47 -99.32
CA ALA A 13 -11.71 -7.84 -98.06
C ALA A 13 -12.79 -7.98 -96.97
N LEU A 14 -14.08 -7.93 -97.34
CA LEU A 14 -15.19 -8.15 -96.41
C LEU A 14 -15.36 -9.63 -96.00
N TRP A 15 -14.91 -10.58 -96.83
CA TRP A 15 -14.91 -12.02 -96.47
C TRP A 15 -13.72 -12.45 -95.61
N LEU A 16 -12.58 -11.74 -95.66
CA LEU A 16 -11.43 -12.02 -94.78
C LEU A 16 -11.61 -11.45 -93.36
N VAL A 17 -12.52 -10.49 -93.15
CA VAL A 17 -12.91 -10.03 -91.80
C VAL A 17 -14.03 -10.90 -91.20
N ALA A 18 -14.68 -11.77 -91.99
CA ALA A 18 -15.84 -12.55 -91.58
C ALA A 18 -15.56 -14.04 -91.26
N CYS A 19 -14.30 -14.49 -91.27
CA CYS A 19 -13.92 -15.87 -90.92
C CYS A 19 -12.64 -15.97 -90.06
N SER A 20 -12.41 -15.01 -89.16
CA SER A 20 -11.79 -15.33 -87.87
C SER A 20 -12.91 -15.41 -86.84
N SER A 21 -13.52 -16.58 -86.75
CA SER A 21 -14.29 -16.98 -85.58
C SER A 21 -13.38 -16.91 -84.36
N PHE A 22 -13.63 -15.94 -83.48
CA PHE A 22 -13.37 -16.10 -82.06
C PHE A 22 -14.66 -15.76 -81.32
N ASP A 23 -15.02 -16.71 -80.47
CA ASP A 23 -16.22 -16.84 -79.65
C ASP A 23 -16.72 -15.54 -79.01
N ASP A 24 -18.05 -15.49 -78.89
CA ASP A 24 -18.87 -14.77 -77.91
C ASP A 24 -18.43 -13.35 -77.51
N GLY A 25 -19.27 -12.39 -77.92
CA GLY A 25 -19.16 -10.97 -77.61
C GLY A 25 -19.38 -10.65 -76.12
N GLU A 26 -18.42 -11.02 -75.28
CA GLU A 26 -18.04 -10.19 -74.14
C GLU A 26 -17.09 -9.10 -74.66
N GLU A 27 -17.47 -7.83 -74.52
CA GLU A 27 -16.49 -6.76 -74.44
C GLU A 27 -15.45 -7.17 -73.40
N ARG A 28 -14.23 -7.51 -73.82
CA ARG A 28 -13.11 -7.71 -72.90
C ARG A 28 -12.88 -6.40 -72.16
N ALA A 29 -13.52 -6.23 -71.02
CA ALA A 29 -13.26 -5.13 -70.10
C ALA A 29 -11.76 -5.12 -69.80
N LEU A 30 -11.11 -3.97 -70.03
CA LEU A 30 -9.69 -3.77 -69.76
C LEU A 30 -9.40 -4.15 -68.30
N GLU A 31 -8.63 -5.22 -68.10
CA GLU A 31 -8.14 -5.55 -66.77
C GLU A 31 -7.14 -4.46 -66.34
N ARG A 32 -7.43 -3.77 -65.25
CA ARG A 32 -6.55 -2.73 -64.70
C ARG A 32 -5.87 -3.23 -63.45
N TYR A 33 -4.60 -2.89 -63.34
CA TYR A 33 -3.71 -3.26 -62.25
C TYR A 33 -3.20 -2.01 -61.56
N ASP A 34 -3.06 -2.08 -60.24
CA ASP A 34 -2.41 -1.03 -59.48
C ASP A 34 -0.88 -1.09 -59.64
N GLU A 35 -0.18 -0.18 -58.98
CA GLU A 35 1.29 -0.09 -59.03
C GLU A 35 2.03 -1.29 -58.43
N PHE A 36 1.33 -2.14 -57.67
CA PHE A 36 1.86 -3.37 -57.10
C PHE A 36 1.49 -4.61 -57.93
N GLY A 37 0.86 -4.41 -59.11
CA GLY A 37 0.44 -5.49 -59.99
C GLY A 37 -0.83 -6.22 -59.53
N VAL A 38 -1.62 -5.62 -58.65
CA VAL A 38 -2.89 -6.18 -58.17
C VAL A 38 -4.03 -5.71 -59.07
N ARG A 39 -4.77 -6.65 -59.66
CA ARG A 39 -5.96 -6.31 -60.46
C ARG A 39 -7.02 -5.66 -59.56
N PHE A 40 -7.59 -4.54 -60.00
CA PHE A 40 -8.66 -3.83 -59.27
C PHE A 40 -9.92 -3.57 -60.10
N SER A 41 -9.83 -3.68 -61.44
CA SER A 41 -10.96 -3.42 -62.34
C SER A 41 -11.02 -4.47 -63.48
N PRO A 42 -12.22 -4.78 -64.03
CA PRO A 42 -13.54 -4.49 -63.46
C PRO A 42 -13.76 -5.29 -62.17
N THR A 43 -14.50 -4.71 -61.22
CA THR A 43 -14.90 -5.38 -59.97
C THR A 43 -16.33 -5.08 -59.54
N GLU A 44 -16.93 -6.02 -58.81
CA GLU A 44 -18.16 -5.81 -58.02
C GLU A 44 -17.82 -4.99 -56.76
N VAL A 45 -18.75 -4.14 -56.33
CA VAL A 45 -18.65 -3.38 -55.08
C VAL A 45 -19.85 -3.74 -54.20
N GLN A 46 -19.59 -4.33 -53.04
CA GLN A 46 -20.61 -4.62 -52.03
C GLN A 46 -20.15 -4.15 -50.63
N GLY A 47 -21.07 -4.10 -49.68
CA GLY A 47 -20.72 -3.67 -48.33
C GLY A 47 -21.87 -3.70 -47.35
N SER A 48 -21.54 -3.42 -46.10
CA SER A 48 -22.46 -3.28 -44.98
C SER A 48 -22.19 -2.04 -44.16
N VAL A 49 -23.22 -1.57 -43.46
CA VAL A 49 -23.23 -0.36 -42.62
C VAL A 49 -23.18 -0.77 -41.14
N GLN A 50 -22.22 -0.22 -40.41
CA GLN A 50 -22.03 -0.46 -38.97
C GLN A 50 -22.13 0.87 -38.20
N TYR A 51 -23.30 1.51 -38.28
CA TYR A 51 -23.64 2.73 -37.53
C TYR A 51 -24.64 2.39 -36.41
N LEU A 52 -25.14 3.40 -35.68
CA LEU A 52 -26.12 3.21 -34.61
C LEU A 52 -27.35 2.45 -35.16
N PRO A 53 -27.96 1.51 -34.41
CA PRO A 53 -29.12 0.74 -34.86
C PRO A 53 -30.35 1.58 -35.26
N SER A 54 -30.47 2.81 -34.77
CA SER A 54 -31.51 3.75 -35.18
C SER A 54 -31.25 4.43 -36.53
N MET A 55 -30.01 4.41 -37.01
CA MET A 55 -29.60 5.07 -38.24
C MET A 55 -29.77 4.12 -39.42
N THR A 56 -30.91 4.21 -40.11
CA THR A 56 -31.17 3.46 -41.35
C THR A 56 -30.77 4.30 -42.58
N PRO A 57 -29.88 3.81 -43.46
CA PRO A 57 -29.45 4.55 -44.64
C PRO A 57 -30.58 4.69 -45.67
N GLU A 58 -30.74 5.88 -46.24
CA GLU A 58 -31.67 6.16 -47.35
C GLU A 58 -31.09 5.62 -48.67
N TYR A 59 -29.82 5.90 -48.92
CA TYR A 59 -29.04 5.42 -50.07
C TYR A 59 -27.53 5.59 -49.83
N PHE A 60 -26.75 5.02 -50.74
CA PHE A 60 -25.29 5.13 -50.81
C PHE A 60 -24.90 5.81 -52.10
N ARG A 61 -24.13 6.89 -52.04
CA ARG A 61 -23.54 7.53 -53.22
C ARG A 61 -22.10 7.05 -53.37
N ILE A 62 -21.84 6.28 -54.42
CA ILE A 62 -20.50 5.85 -54.80
C ILE A 62 -19.93 6.88 -55.76
N VAL A 63 -18.81 7.49 -55.38
CA VAL A 63 -18.08 8.49 -56.16
C VAL A 63 -16.76 7.88 -56.61
N THR A 64 -16.55 7.76 -57.91
CA THR A 64 -15.26 7.38 -58.46
C THR A 64 -14.31 8.57 -58.33
N VAL A 65 -13.07 8.33 -57.91
CA VAL A 65 -12.09 9.39 -57.67
C VAL A 65 -10.77 9.07 -58.35
N ASP A 66 -9.98 10.11 -58.67
CA ASP A 66 -8.61 9.92 -59.19
C ASP A 66 -7.57 9.64 -58.09
N ARG A 67 -6.29 9.53 -58.47
CA ARG A 67 -5.16 9.34 -57.53
C ARG A 67 -5.02 10.47 -56.50
N LYS A 68 -5.59 11.64 -56.75
CA LYS A 68 -5.63 12.78 -55.82
C LYS A 68 -6.99 12.90 -55.14
N LEU A 69 -7.81 11.85 -55.18
CA LEU A 69 -9.14 11.79 -54.61
C LEU A 69 -10.12 12.85 -55.17
N ASN A 70 -9.85 13.39 -56.36
CA ASN A 70 -10.79 14.31 -57.02
C ASN A 70 -11.95 13.51 -57.63
N PRO A 71 -13.21 13.96 -57.47
CA PRO A 71 -14.38 13.28 -58.03
C PRO A 71 -14.33 13.22 -59.56
N ARG A 72 -14.72 12.07 -60.13
CA ARG A 72 -14.83 11.85 -61.58
C ARG A 72 -16.27 11.59 -62.01
N ASP A 73 -16.91 10.62 -61.39
CA ASP A 73 -18.30 10.23 -61.64
C ASP A 73 -18.96 9.80 -60.33
N SER A 74 -20.29 9.75 -60.30
CA SER A 74 -21.03 9.27 -59.14
C SER A 74 -22.33 8.57 -59.50
N PHE A 75 -22.71 7.58 -58.71
CA PHE A 75 -23.97 6.86 -58.84
C PHE A 75 -24.54 6.50 -57.48
N GLU A 76 -25.85 6.33 -57.41
CA GLU A 76 -26.56 6.02 -56.17
C GLU A 76 -27.00 4.57 -56.15
N LEU A 77 -26.79 3.93 -54.99
CA LEU A 77 -27.22 2.57 -54.69
C LEU A 77 -28.22 2.63 -53.55
N TYR A 78 -29.31 1.88 -53.69
CA TYR A 78 -30.29 1.73 -52.62
C TYR A 78 -29.97 0.45 -51.82
N PRO A 79 -30.27 0.42 -50.51
CA PRO A 79 -30.00 -0.75 -49.69
C PRO A 79 -30.71 -2.01 -50.24
N VAL A 80 -29.97 -3.10 -50.44
CA VAL A 80 -30.53 -4.42 -50.83
C VAL A 80 -31.02 -5.23 -49.63
N ASP A 81 -30.52 -4.85 -48.45
CA ASP A 81 -30.92 -5.27 -47.11
C ASP A 81 -30.75 -4.02 -46.22
N VAL A 82 -31.40 -3.92 -45.06
CA VAL A 82 -31.50 -2.68 -44.24
C VAL A 82 -30.16 -1.96 -44.08
N TYR A 83 -29.06 -2.71 -44.02
CA TYR A 83 -27.70 -2.20 -43.85
C TYR A 83 -26.70 -2.68 -44.91
N LYS A 84 -27.12 -3.11 -46.11
CA LYS A 84 -26.20 -3.62 -47.15
C LYS A 84 -26.45 -3.02 -48.51
N PHE A 85 -25.38 -2.89 -49.29
CA PHE A 85 -25.43 -2.51 -50.70
C PHE A 85 -24.59 -3.45 -51.55
N ILE A 86 -24.97 -3.60 -52.81
CA ILE A 86 -24.23 -4.33 -53.84
C ILE A 86 -24.45 -3.64 -55.18
N HIS A 87 -23.41 -3.56 -55.98
CA HIS A 87 -23.45 -3.12 -57.36
C HIS A 87 -22.62 -4.07 -58.21
N ASP A 88 -23.19 -4.43 -59.36
CA ASP A 88 -22.60 -5.36 -60.31
C ASP A 88 -21.23 -4.90 -60.83
N ASN A 89 -20.54 -5.81 -61.50
CA ASN A 89 -19.18 -5.63 -62.00
C ASN A 89 -19.05 -4.38 -62.90
N ARG A 90 -18.22 -3.40 -62.51
CA ARG A 90 -18.03 -2.13 -63.22
C ARG A 90 -16.55 -1.87 -63.50
N ASP A 91 -16.24 -1.23 -64.64
CA ASP A 91 -14.88 -0.72 -64.92
C ASP A 91 -14.63 0.58 -64.13
N TYR A 92 -13.58 0.58 -63.31
CA TYR A 92 -13.07 1.71 -62.55
C TYR A 92 -11.71 2.14 -63.12
N GLU A 93 -11.55 3.42 -63.44
CA GLU A 93 -10.28 3.92 -63.99
C GLU A 93 -9.13 3.90 -62.97
N TYR A 94 -9.47 4.14 -61.70
CA TYR A 94 -8.54 4.21 -60.57
C TYR A 94 -8.99 3.24 -59.47
N PRO A 95 -8.06 2.74 -58.62
CA PRO A 95 -8.40 1.78 -57.58
C PRO A 95 -9.09 2.41 -56.37
N TYR A 96 -9.45 3.69 -56.37
CA TYR A 96 -9.98 4.38 -55.20
C TYR A 96 -11.44 4.80 -55.39
N LEU A 97 -12.25 4.63 -54.35
CA LEU A 97 -13.63 5.08 -54.30
C LEU A 97 -13.89 5.93 -53.05
N LYS A 98 -14.75 6.93 -53.21
CA LYS A 98 -15.37 7.65 -52.11
C LYS A 98 -16.81 7.16 -51.97
N ILE A 99 -17.19 6.75 -50.78
CA ILE A 99 -18.54 6.29 -50.47
C ILE A 99 -19.17 7.26 -49.50
N VAL A 100 -20.36 7.76 -49.85
CA VAL A 100 -21.14 8.66 -49.02
C VAL A 100 -22.41 7.94 -48.62
N THR A 101 -22.56 7.70 -47.33
CA THR A 101 -23.75 7.07 -46.74
C THR A 101 -24.67 8.16 -46.25
N VAL A 102 -25.91 8.15 -46.74
CA VAL A 102 -26.88 9.21 -46.49
C VAL A 102 -27.97 8.68 -45.58
N PHE A 103 -28.18 9.35 -44.46
CA PHE A 103 -29.24 9.05 -43.49
C PHE A 103 -30.27 10.19 -43.47
N PRO A 104 -31.55 9.89 -43.20
CA PRO A 104 -32.54 10.94 -42.95
C PRO A 104 -32.15 11.75 -41.70
N ALA A 105 -32.47 13.04 -41.68
CA ALA A 105 -32.25 13.93 -40.55
C ALA A 105 -33.57 14.53 -40.05
N GLU A 106 -33.61 14.88 -38.76
CA GLU A 106 -34.75 15.58 -38.14
C GLU A 106 -34.44 17.09 -37.98
N GLY A 107 -35.48 17.93 -37.98
CA GLY A 107 -35.35 19.38 -37.79
C GLY A 107 -35.04 20.15 -39.08
N GLU A 108 -34.16 21.15 -39.00
CA GLU A 108 -33.79 22.01 -40.14
C GLU A 108 -32.83 21.33 -41.13
N LEU A 109 -32.14 20.26 -40.70
CA LEU A 109 -31.29 19.43 -41.56
C LEU A 109 -32.16 18.43 -42.33
N LYS A 110 -31.93 18.33 -43.64
CA LYS A 110 -32.66 17.39 -44.50
C LYS A 110 -32.05 15.98 -44.50
N GLN A 111 -30.72 15.88 -44.47
CA GLN A 111 -29.97 14.62 -44.56
C GLN A 111 -28.64 14.73 -43.80
N MET A 112 -28.14 13.60 -43.30
CA MET A 112 -26.81 13.45 -42.71
C MET A 112 -25.93 12.61 -43.64
N GLU A 113 -24.78 13.15 -44.07
CA GLU A 113 -23.83 12.46 -44.94
C GLU A 113 -22.57 12.03 -44.17
N PHE A 114 -22.21 10.74 -44.25
CA PHE A 114 -20.98 10.17 -43.71
C PHE A 114 -20.12 9.60 -44.82
N VAL A 115 -18.87 10.02 -44.89
CA VAL A 115 -17.97 9.78 -46.02
C VAL A 115 -16.90 8.77 -45.64
N GLN A 116 -16.58 7.81 -46.51
CA GLN A 116 -15.46 6.91 -46.33
C GLN A 116 -14.72 6.72 -47.66
N TYR A 117 -13.39 6.58 -47.60
CA TYR A 117 -12.58 6.20 -48.75
C TYR A 117 -12.22 4.72 -48.70
N MET A 118 -12.10 4.08 -49.87
CA MET A 118 -11.69 2.68 -50.00
C MET A 118 -10.79 2.46 -51.21
N ARG A 119 -9.92 1.44 -51.13
CA ARG A 119 -9.11 0.93 -52.23
C ARG A 119 -9.68 -0.42 -52.72
N LEU A 120 -9.75 -0.60 -54.03
CA LEU A 120 -10.20 -1.81 -54.72
C LEU A 120 -9.00 -2.76 -54.92
N SER A 121 -9.13 -4.04 -54.53
CA SER A 121 -8.11 -5.08 -54.79
C SER A 121 -8.74 -6.48 -54.93
N ARG A 122 -8.18 -7.35 -55.80
CA ARG A 122 -8.73 -8.69 -56.10
C ARG A 122 -8.20 -9.82 -55.20
N ALA A 123 -7.29 -9.55 -54.27
CA ALA A 123 -6.70 -10.57 -53.40
C ALA A 123 -7.58 -10.87 -52.17
N GLY A 124 -8.64 -11.67 -52.35
CA GLY A 124 -9.37 -12.35 -51.27
C GLY A 124 -10.32 -11.48 -50.44
N ASN A 125 -11.62 -11.52 -50.77
CA ASN A 125 -12.75 -11.00 -49.97
C ASN A 125 -12.94 -9.48 -49.79
N PHE A 126 -12.23 -8.62 -50.51
CA PHE A 126 -12.36 -7.15 -50.35
C PHE A 126 -13.52 -6.49 -51.12
N SER A 127 -14.39 -7.25 -51.79
CA SER A 127 -15.62 -6.66 -52.31
C SER A 127 -16.64 -6.36 -51.21
N LYS A 128 -16.47 -6.82 -49.95
CA LYS A 128 -17.37 -6.53 -48.80
C LYS A 128 -16.80 -5.44 -47.89
N LEU A 129 -17.19 -4.20 -48.11
CA LEU A 129 -16.80 -3.06 -47.26
C LEU A 129 -17.62 -3.03 -45.96
N ASN A 130 -16.98 -2.76 -44.82
CA ASN A 130 -17.70 -2.36 -43.59
C ASN A 130 -17.57 -0.84 -43.41
N GLN A 131 -18.66 -0.13 -43.61
CA GLN A 131 -18.71 1.29 -43.30
C GLN A 131 -18.85 1.48 -41.80
N ASN A 132 -17.97 2.26 -41.21
CA ASN A 132 -17.96 2.51 -39.76
C ASN A 132 -17.68 3.97 -39.45
N PHE A 133 -18.04 4.37 -38.22
CA PHE A 133 -17.97 5.76 -37.79
C PHE A 133 -16.53 6.31 -37.69
N TYR A 134 -15.54 5.48 -37.33
CA TYR A 134 -14.14 5.88 -37.31
C TYR A 134 -13.65 6.30 -38.71
N ALA A 135 -13.98 5.50 -39.72
CA ALA A 135 -13.64 5.82 -41.11
C ALA A 135 -14.33 7.10 -41.60
N ALA A 136 -15.55 7.37 -41.11
CA ALA A 136 -16.24 8.62 -41.37
C ALA A 136 -15.52 9.85 -40.80
N LEU A 137 -15.07 9.75 -39.55
CA LEU A 137 -14.29 10.80 -38.88
C LEU A 137 -12.92 11.01 -39.55
N ALA A 138 -12.26 9.94 -40.00
CA ALA A 138 -10.94 10.00 -40.64
C ALA A 138 -10.99 10.55 -42.08
N SER A 139 -12.14 10.46 -42.76
CA SER A 139 -12.26 10.70 -44.20
C SER A 139 -11.68 12.02 -44.70
N LYS A 140 -11.95 13.12 -44.00
CA LYS A 140 -11.45 14.45 -44.39
C LYS A 140 -9.96 14.63 -44.11
N ARG A 141 -9.42 13.92 -43.11
CA ARG A 141 -7.97 13.87 -42.85
C ARG A 141 -7.25 13.12 -43.96
N ILE A 142 -7.78 11.96 -44.39
CA ILE A 142 -7.26 11.21 -45.55
C ILE A 142 -7.26 12.09 -46.81
N GLU A 143 -8.39 12.76 -47.08
CA GLU A 143 -8.48 13.69 -48.22
C GLU A 143 -7.43 14.81 -48.14
N THR A 144 -7.22 15.38 -46.95
CA THR A 144 -6.21 16.43 -46.72
C THR A 144 -4.79 15.92 -46.92
N LEU A 145 -4.46 14.75 -46.39
CA LEU A 145 -3.14 14.13 -46.52
C LEU A 145 -2.79 13.88 -47.99
N VAL A 146 -3.72 13.33 -48.78
CA VAL A 146 -3.49 13.04 -50.20
C VAL A 146 -3.48 14.29 -51.07
N GLN A 147 -4.41 15.24 -50.85
CA GLN A 147 -4.57 16.41 -51.72
C GLN A 147 -3.63 17.56 -51.40
N LYS A 148 -3.33 17.78 -50.11
CA LYS A 148 -2.59 18.97 -49.64
C LYS A 148 -1.20 18.63 -49.13
N GLU A 149 -1.00 17.45 -48.56
CA GLU A 149 0.27 17.03 -47.96
C GLU A 149 1.03 16.00 -48.82
N ASP A 150 0.49 15.64 -49.99
CA ASP A 150 1.11 14.80 -51.02
C ASP A 150 1.43 13.35 -50.59
N TYR A 151 0.67 12.82 -49.63
CA TYR A 151 0.79 11.42 -49.20
C TYR A 151 0.26 10.46 -50.29
N ASP A 152 0.82 9.24 -50.34
CA ASP A 152 0.13 8.12 -50.99
C ASP A 152 -1.15 7.75 -50.22
N PHE A 153 -2.11 7.14 -50.91
CA PHE A 153 -3.38 6.78 -50.31
C PHE A 153 -3.23 5.84 -49.11
N ASP A 154 -2.41 4.80 -49.20
CA ASP A 154 -2.29 3.81 -48.12
C ASP A 154 -1.59 4.45 -46.91
N ASP A 155 -0.51 5.21 -47.14
CA ASP A 155 0.19 5.97 -46.10
C ASP A 155 -0.72 7.02 -45.43
N ALA A 156 -1.60 7.66 -46.21
CA ALA A 156 -2.58 8.62 -45.70
C ALA A 156 -3.64 7.95 -44.82
N VAL A 157 -4.10 6.74 -45.19
CA VAL A 157 -5.03 5.94 -44.40
C VAL A 157 -4.38 5.53 -43.07
N ASP A 158 -3.18 4.94 -43.11
CA ASP A 158 -2.46 4.50 -41.92
C ASP A 158 -2.14 5.67 -40.98
N THR A 159 -1.70 6.80 -41.54
CA THR A 159 -1.42 8.02 -40.78
C THR A 159 -2.68 8.56 -40.12
N ALA A 160 -3.79 8.69 -40.87
CA ALA A 160 -5.04 9.20 -40.34
C ALA A 160 -5.60 8.30 -39.21
N PHE A 161 -5.55 6.98 -39.35
CA PHE A 161 -6.01 6.07 -38.30
C PHE A 161 -5.08 6.02 -37.10
N ALA A 162 -3.77 6.14 -37.28
CA ALA A 162 -2.82 6.27 -36.17
C ALA A 162 -3.03 7.57 -35.38
N GLU A 163 -3.25 8.70 -36.07
CA GLU A 163 -3.60 9.99 -35.46
C GLU A 163 -4.95 9.92 -34.72
N LEU A 164 -5.97 9.34 -35.35
CA LEU A 164 -7.29 9.16 -34.75
C LEU A 164 -7.24 8.23 -33.53
N GLY A 165 -6.41 7.18 -33.59
CA GLY A 165 -6.17 6.27 -32.48
C GLY A 165 -5.58 6.97 -31.25
N ARG A 166 -4.74 8.00 -31.44
CA ARG A 166 -4.24 8.83 -30.34
C ARG A 166 -5.34 9.68 -29.70
N VAL A 167 -6.31 10.16 -30.48
CA VAL A 167 -7.46 10.92 -29.96
C VAL A 167 -8.30 10.05 -29.01
N PHE A 168 -8.55 8.79 -29.39
CA PHE A 168 -9.37 7.87 -28.60
C PHE A 168 -8.58 7.03 -27.58
N GLY A 169 -7.25 7.06 -27.61
CA GLY A 169 -6.40 6.19 -26.81
C GLY A 169 -6.55 4.70 -27.17
N ALA A 170 -6.76 4.41 -28.45
CA ALA A 170 -7.04 3.07 -28.98
C ALA A 170 -6.18 2.75 -30.20
N ASP A 171 -5.83 1.47 -30.39
CA ASP A 171 -5.21 0.98 -31.61
C ASP A 171 -6.28 0.79 -32.69
N LEU A 172 -6.17 1.54 -33.79
CA LEU A 172 -7.10 1.57 -34.91
C LEU A 172 -6.54 0.91 -36.19
N SER A 173 -5.51 0.07 -36.07
CA SER A 173 -4.89 -0.62 -37.21
C SER A 173 -5.82 -1.62 -37.94
N ASP A 174 -6.79 -2.24 -37.24
CA ASP A 174 -7.81 -3.13 -37.82
C ASP A 174 -9.23 -2.57 -37.68
N VAL A 175 -9.43 -1.29 -38.01
CA VAL A 175 -10.76 -0.62 -37.89
C VAL A 175 -11.85 -1.33 -38.70
N PHE A 176 -11.52 -1.93 -39.83
CA PHE A 176 -12.50 -2.56 -40.72
C PHE A 176 -12.90 -3.99 -40.31
N GLY A 177 -12.10 -4.64 -39.44
CA GLY A 177 -12.38 -5.94 -38.81
C GLY A 177 -13.09 -5.84 -37.45
N LYS A 178 -13.12 -4.66 -36.82
CA LYS A 178 -13.79 -4.45 -35.53
C LYS A 178 -15.31 -4.50 -35.64
N LYS A 179 -15.95 -5.08 -34.62
CA LYS A 179 -17.40 -4.96 -34.40
C LYS A 179 -17.73 -3.59 -33.82
N TYR A 180 -18.99 -3.18 -33.99
CA TYR A 180 -19.64 -1.97 -33.45
C TYR A 180 -19.01 -1.44 -32.14
N ASP A 181 -18.58 -0.17 -32.17
CA ASP A 181 -17.95 0.55 -31.05
C ASP A 181 -18.67 1.88 -30.82
N LEU A 182 -19.16 2.10 -29.59
CA LEU A 182 -19.90 3.30 -29.19
C LEU A 182 -18.97 4.48 -28.85
N ALA A 183 -17.69 4.23 -28.55
CA ALA A 183 -16.76 5.24 -28.11
C ALA A 183 -16.66 6.47 -29.04
N PRO A 184 -16.56 6.35 -30.38
CA PRO A 184 -16.41 7.53 -31.23
C PRO A 184 -17.72 8.32 -31.36
N PHE A 185 -18.88 7.66 -31.15
CA PHE A 185 -20.16 8.35 -31.12
C PHE A 185 -20.27 9.24 -29.88
N VAL A 186 -19.79 8.79 -28.71
CA VAL A 186 -19.83 9.58 -27.46
C VAL A 186 -19.19 10.96 -27.64
N TYR A 187 -18.09 11.05 -28.40
CA TYR A 187 -17.42 12.31 -28.70
C TYR A 187 -18.25 13.29 -29.54
N CYS A 188 -19.28 12.79 -30.23
CA CYS A 188 -20.23 13.58 -31.01
C CYS A 188 -21.59 13.72 -30.31
N ARG A 189 -21.66 13.49 -28.99
CA ARG A 189 -22.92 13.55 -28.19
C ARG A 189 -24.01 12.58 -28.68
N HIS A 190 -23.64 11.31 -28.90
CA HIS A 190 -24.44 10.20 -29.45
C HIS A 190 -25.85 9.91 -28.92
N GLU A 191 -26.32 10.62 -27.91
CA GLU A 191 -27.54 10.23 -27.20
C GLU A 191 -28.75 10.29 -28.11
N ILE A 192 -28.78 11.23 -29.07
CA ILE A 192 -29.76 11.25 -30.15
C ILE A 192 -29.00 11.64 -31.42
N SER A 193 -29.11 10.82 -32.47
CA SER A 193 -28.58 11.06 -33.82
C SER A 193 -29.40 12.13 -34.55
N ASP A 194 -29.44 13.32 -33.96
CA ASP A 194 -30.16 14.49 -34.41
C ASP A 194 -29.22 15.51 -35.08
N SER A 195 -29.75 16.72 -35.32
CA SER A 195 -28.97 17.85 -35.85
C SER A 195 -27.74 18.22 -35.02
N VAL A 196 -27.77 18.04 -33.69
CA VAL A 196 -26.69 18.38 -32.78
C VAL A 196 -25.58 17.34 -32.89
N PHE A 197 -25.93 16.06 -32.94
CA PHE A 197 -24.98 14.98 -33.22
C PHE A 197 -24.25 15.18 -34.54
N TYR A 198 -25.00 15.50 -35.61
CA TYR A 198 -24.40 15.70 -36.94
C TYR A 198 -23.49 16.95 -36.99
N HIS A 199 -23.91 18.04 -36.34
CA HIS A 199 -23.08 19.23 -36.22
C HIS A 199 -21.73 18.91 -35.56
N ASP A 200 -21.74 18.16 -34.47
CA ASP A 200 -20.51 17.78 -33.77
C ASP A 200 -19.64 16.80 -34.55
N PHE A 201 -20.25 15.88 -35.29
CA PHE A 201 -19.53 15.04 -36.24
C PHE A 201 -18.78 15.90 -37.27
N VAL A 202 -19.45 16.90 -37.86
CA VAL A 202 -18.85 17.81 -38.84
C VAL A 202 -17.73 18.63 -38.18
N GLU A 203 -17.96 19.20 -37.00
CA GLU A 203 -16.96 19.96 -36.26
C GLU A 203 -15.73 19.11 -35.92
N PHE A 204 -15.93 17.88 -35.42
CA PHE A 204 -14.86 16.92 -35.14
C PHE A 204 -14.07 16.63 -36.40
N ARG A 205 -14.74 16.19 -37.46
CA ARG A 205 -14.13 15.78 -38.73
C ARG A 205 -13.29 16.92 -39.32
N ASP A 206 -13.84 18.13 -39.33
CA ASP A 206 -13.20 19.30 -39.93
C ASP A 206 -12.05 19.84 -39.05
N SER A 207 -12.15 19.71 -37.72
CA SER A 207 -11.02 19.96 -36.81
C SER A 207 -9.91 18.95 -37.04
N PHE A 208 -10.25 17.66 -37.02
CA PHE A 208 -9.31 16.55 -37.16
C PHE A 208 -8.55 16.61 -38.49
N ALA A 209 -9.24 16.97 -39.58
CA ALA A 209 -8.64 17.11 -40.91
C ALA A 209 -7.44 18.07 -40.95
N LYS A 210 -7.44 19.13 -40.13
CA LYS A 210 -6.41 20.18 -40.16
C LYS A 210 -5.09 19.77 -39.52
N SER A 211 -5.12 18.93 -38.50
CA SER A 211 -3.94 18.71 -37.63
C SER A 211 -3.79 17.28 -37.10
N GLY A 212 -4.67 16.35 -37.46
CA GLY A 212 -4.66 15.01 -36.86
C GLY A 212 -5.04 15.00 -35.38
N SER A 213 -5.66 16.09 -34.89
CA SER A 213 -6.04 16.28 -33.49
C SER A 213 -7.34 17.09 -33.39
N ILE A 214 -8.01 17.03 -32.24
CA ILE A 214 -9.26 17.74 -31.99
C ILE A 214 -9.13 18.72 -30.83
N ASP A 215 -9.92 19.80 -30.84
CA ASP A 215 -9.96 20.75 -29.72
C ASP A 215 -10.51 20.05 -28.46
N SER A 216 -9.84 20.24 -27.33
CA SER A 216 -10.27 19.69 -26.04
C SER A 216 -11.68 20.13 -25.64
N SER A 217 -12.19 21.24 -26.16
CA SER A 217 -13.57 21.69 -25.96
C SER A 217 -14.61 20.74 -26.53
N ILE A 218 -14.33 20.03 -27.63
CA ILE A 218 -15.22 19.01 -28.18
C ILE A 218 -15.34 17.86 -27.18
N ILE A 219 -14.20 17.40 -26.65
CA ILE A 219 -14.12 16.31 -25.66
C ILE A 219 -14.82 16.70 -24.35
N VAL A 220 -14.61 17.92 -23.87
CA VAL A 220 -15.25 18.43 -22.65
C VAL A 220 -16.77 18.57 -22.82
N ARG A 221 -17.25 19.10 -23.94
CA ARG A 221 -18.70 19.19 -24.23
C ARG A 221 -19.35 17.82 -24.30
N ALA A 222 -18.67 16.85 -24.93
CA ALA A 222 -19.12 15.47 -24.95
C ALA A 222 -19.24 14.89 -23.53
N ALA A 223 -18.25 15.14 -22.67
CA ALA A 223 -18.29 14.70 -21.27
C ALA A 223 -19.36 15.41 -20.44
N ASP A 224 -19.59 16.70 -20.64
CA ASP A 224 -20.65 17.44 -19.95
C ASP A 224 -22.02 16.91 -20.37
N ALA A 225 -22.24 16.71 -21.68
CA ALA A 225 -23.47 16.15 -22.20
C ALA A 225 -23.71 14.76 -21.61
N TRP A 226 -22.69 13.90 -21.62
CA TRP A 226 -22.79 12.55 -21.09
C TRP A 226 -23.12 12.55 -19.59
N LEU A 227 -22.53 13.44 -18.78
CA LEU A 227 -22.91 13.57 -17.36
C LEU A 227 -24.34 14.06 -17.14
N SER A 228 -24.88 14.87 -18.05
CA SER A 228 -26.18 15.52 -17.87
C SER A 228 -27.38 14.59 -18.07
N THR A 229 -27.17 13.44 -18.68
CA THR A 229 -28.23 12.58 -19.27
C THR A 229 -28.24 11.17 -18.69
N PHE A 230 -27.24 10.85 -17.87
CA PHE A 230 -27.22 9.62 -17.10
C PHE A 230 -28.09 9.74 -15.85
N GLU A 231 -29.00 8.80 -15.70
CA GLU A 231 -29.56 8.46 -14.41
C GLU A 231 -28.68 7.41 -13.74
N GLN A 232 -28.34 7.66 -12.47
CA GLN A 232 -27.70 6.65 -11.65
C GLN A 232 -28.78 5.65 -11.22
N VAL A 233 -28.55 4.36 -11.41
CA VAL A 233 -29.49 3.30 -11.05
C VAL A 233 -28.75 2.26 -10.20
N TYR A 234 -29.33 1.88 -9.07
CA TYR A 234 -28.78 0.82 -8.23
C TYR A 234 -29.44 -0.52 -8.60
N GLU A 235 -28.71 -1.38 -9.31
CA GLU A 235 -29.22 -2.67 -9.75
C GLU A 235 -28.24 -3.80 -9.39
N LYS A 236 -28.75 -4.88 -8.77
CA LYS A 236 -27.96 -6.07 -8.40
C LYS A 236 -26.69 -5.78 -7.58
N GLY A 237 -26.68 -4.69 -6.81
CA GLY A 237 -25.55 -4.30 -5.97
C GLY A 237 -24.61 -3.26 -6.59
N TYR A 238 -24.74 -2.93 -7.87
CA TYR A 238 -23.86 -1.99 -8.56
C TYR A 238 -24.59 -0.70 -8.93
N LEU A 239 -23.89 0.44 -8.80
CA LEU A 239 -24.34 1.69 -9.42
C LEU A 239 -24.07 1.59 -10.92
N ARG A 240 -25.14 1.58 -11.70
CA ARG A 240 -25.10 1.63 -13.16
C ARG A 240 -25.47 3.03 -13.61
N PHE A 241 -24.87 3.45 -14.70
CA PHE A 241 -25.25 4.66 -15.39
C PHE A 241 -26.21 4.25 -16.49
N LYS A 242 -27.47 4.66 -16.35
CA LYS A 242 -28.50 4.40 -17.35
C LYS A 242 -28.72 5.69 -18.12
N SER A 243 -28.16 5.78 -19.32
CA SER A 243 -28.60 6.78 -20.29
C SER A 243 -29.86 6.21 -20.94
N GLY A 244 -30.95 6.97 -20.95
CA GLY A 244 -32.16 6.62 -21.67
C GLY A 244 -32.21 7.42 -22.95
N SER A 245 -32.08 6.80 -24.12
CA SER A 245 -32.26 7.51 -25.39
C SER A 245 -32.93 6.65 -26.46
N ARG A 246 -33.47 7.32 -27.50
CA ARG A 246 -34.19 6.68 -28.61
C ARG A 246 -33.31 5.70 -29.39
N ASP A 247 -32.02 5.98 -29.48
CA ASP A 247 -31.08 5.28 -30.37
C ASP A 247 -30.40 4.09 -29.69
N LYS A 248 -30.91 3.69 -28.51
CA LYS A 248 -30.33 2.69 -27.63
C LYS A 248 -30.91 1.30 -27.90
N ASP A 249 -30.12 0.44 -28.56
CA ASP A 249 -30.39 -1.01 -28.69
C ASP A 249 -29.47 -1.85 -27.77
N TYR A 250 -28.59 -1.20 -27.00
CA TYR A 250 -27.66 -1.84 -26.07
C TYR A 250 -27.54 -0.99 -24.79
N ASP A 251 -27.79 -1.60 -23.63
CA ASP A 251 -27.52 -0.97 -22.34
C ASP A 251 -26.00 -0.88 -22.15
N ASP A 252 -25.39 0.25 -22.51
CA ASP A 252 -24.05 0.56 -22.03
C ASP A 252 -24.15 0.91 -20.53
N GLU A 253 -23.98 -0.11 -19.70
CA GLU A 253 -24.09 -0.03 -18.25
C GLU A 253 -22.77 0.40 -17.58
N ASN A 254 -21.71 0.64 -18.36
CA ASN A 254 -20.34 0.75 -17.84
C ASN A 254 -19.85 2.20 -17.80
N TYR A 255 -19.63 2.71 -16.59
CA TYR A 255 -18.97 3.99 -16.36
C TYR A 255 -17.51 3.98 -16.84
N SER A 256 -17.15 4.81 -17.81
CA SER A 256 -15.77 4.96 -18.26
C SER A 256 -15.02 6.07 -17.49
N TYR A 257 -14.43 5.71 -16.34
CA TYR A 257 -13.52 6.59 -15.59
C TYR A 257 -12.43 7.19 -16.48
N LYS A 258 -11.96 6.43 -17.47
CA LYS A 258 -10.89 6.85 -18.39
C LYS A 258 -11.33 8.01 -19.29
N PHE A 259 -12.57 7.99 -19.79
CA PHE A 259 -13.07 9.06 -20.63
C PHE A 259 -13.20 10.38 -19.86
N PHE A 260 -13.86 10.37 -18.70
CA PHE A 260 -13.99 11.58 -17.86
C PHE A 260 -12.63 12.08 -17.34
N SER A 261 -11.71 11.16 -17.04
CA SER A 261 -10.33 11.49 -16.68
C SER A 261 -9.61 12.25 -17.80
N GLY A 262 -9.71 11.77 -19.05
CA GLY A 262 -9.16 12.42 -20.23
C GLY A 262 -9.82 13.76 -20.57
N ALA A 263 -11.16 13.83 -20.50
CA ALA A 263 -11.93 15.03 -20.83
C ALA A 263 -11.68 16.18 -19.84
N TYR A 264 -11.72 15.90 -18.54
CA TYR A 264 -11.58 16.93 -17.49
C TYR A 264 -10.15 17.08 -16.98
N GLY A 265 -9.23 16.18 -17.32
CA GLY A 265 -7.86 16.17 -16.79
C GLY A 265 -7.81 15.82 -15.31
N ILE A 266 -8.71 14.95 -14.83
CA ILE A 266 -8.84 14.58 -13.42
C ILE A 266 -8.37 13.14 -13.17
N GLY A 267 -7.71 12.90 -12.04
CA GLY A 267 -7.40 11.56 -11.56
C GLY A 267 -8.51 11.00 -10.67
N PHE A 268 -8.84 9.72 -10.82
CA PHE A 268 -9.75 8.99 -9.93
C PHE A 268 -8.93 8.08 -9.00
N PRO A 269 -8.63 8.52 -7.76
CA PRO A 269 -7.82 7.74 -6.81
C PRO A 269 -8.57 6.49 -6.29
N ARG A 270 -7.87 5.61 -5.58
CA ARG A 270 -8.54 4.53 -4.83
C ARG A 270 -9.39 5.13 -3.71
N CYS A 271 -10.52 4.50 -3.41
CA CYS A 271 -11.57 5.07 -2.57
C CYS A 271 -11.29 4.97 -1.06
N ASP A 272 -10.32 5.75 -0.59
CA ASP A 272 -9.88 5.80 0.80
C ASP A 272 -10.35 7.05 1.56
N THR A 273 -10.86 8.07 0.86
CA THR A 273 -11.62 9.28 1.32
C THR A 273 -11.55 10.43 0.29
N CYS A 274 -10.88 10.21 -0.84
CA CYS A 274 -10.62 11.24 -1.83
C CYS A 274 -11.82 11.61 -2.72
N TYR A 275 -11.88 12.89 -3.11
CA TYR A 275 -12.76 13.41 -4.16
C TYR A 275 -11.94 13.86 -5.36
N SER A 276 -12.55 13.91 -6.55
CA SER A 276 -11.91 14.42 -7.77
C SER A 276 -12.67 15.65 -8.27
N GLU A 277 -12.02 16.81 -8.20
CA GLU A 277 -12.61 18.09 -8.59
C GLU A 277 -12.41 18.40 -10.08
N ILE A 278 -13.47 18.84 -10.75
CA ILE A 278 -13.44 19.25 -12.16
C ILE A 278 -12.86 20.66 -12.25
N LEU A 279 -11.58 20.76 -12.61
CA LEU A 279 -10.86 22.03 -12.73
C LEU A 279 -10.81 22.58 -14.17
N ASN A 280 -11.36 21.85 -15.14
CA ASN A 280 -11.41 22.29 -16.53
C ASN A 280 -12.46 23.40 -16.70
N LYS A 281 -12.01 24.64 -16.90
CA LYS A 281 -12.87 25.83 -17.04
C LYS A 281 -13.80 25.79 -18.26
N LYS A 282 -13.56 24.89 -19.22
CA LYS A 282 -14.46 24.70 -20.37
C LYS A 282 -15.70 23.86 -20.00
N SER A 283 -15.72 23.19 -18.85
CA SER A 283 -16.81 22.34 -18.41
C SER A 283 -17.93 23.14 -17.74
N ALA A 284 -19.18 22.80 -18.03
CA ALA A 284 -20.36 23.29 -17.32
C ALA A 284 -20.39 22.87 -15.83
N TYR A 285 -19.61 21.85 -15.46
CA TYR A 285 -19.50 21.33 -14.10
C TYR A 285 -18.22 21.81 -13.37
N TYR A 286 -17.58 22.88 -13.86
CA TYR A 286 -16.40 23.47 -13.23
C TYR A 286 -16.60 23.74 -11.72
N GLY A 287 -15.66 23.27 -10.90
CA GLY A 287 -15.67 23.38 -9.44
C GLY A 287 -16.49 22.30 -8.71
N ARG A 288 -17.20 21.43 -9.43
CA ARG A 288 -17.92 20.30 -8.81
C ARG A 288 -16.99 19.10 -8.61
N LYS A 289 -17.37 18.23 -7.67
CA LYS A 289 -16.52 17.16 -7.14
C LYS A 289 -17.16 15.79 -7.32
N PHE A 290 -16.48 14.89 -8.01
CA PHE A 290 -16.82 13.47 -7.95
C PHE A 290 -16.48 12.92 -6.56
N ILE A 291 -17.42 12.20 -5.98
CA ILE A 291 -17.24 11.49 -4.70
C ILE A 291 -17.13 10.00 -4.98
N CYS A 292 -16.29 9.30 -4.21
CA CYS A 292 -16.30 7.85 -4.23
C CYS A 292 -17.22 7.27 -3.15
N GLU A 293 -18.02 6.28 -3.53
CA GLU A 293 -18.91 5.54 -2.64
C GLU A 293 -18.63 4.04 -2.65
N TYR A 294 -19.07 3.40 -1.57
CA TYR A 294 -18.86 1.98 -1.29
C TYR A 294 -20.20 1.29 -1.02
N ASP A 295 -20.53 0.26 -1.82
CA ASP A 295 -21.81 -0.44 -1.77
C ASP A 295 -21.96 -1.39 -0.56
N GLY A 296 -20.86 -1.75 0.09
CA GLY A 296 -20.84 -2.62 1.26
C GLY A 296 -20.67 -4.11 1.06
N SER A 297 -20.57 -4.62 -0.16
CA SER A 297 -20.49 -6.06 -0.41
C SER A 297 -19.04 -6.57 -0.48
N ASN A 298 -18.11 -5.78 -0.99
CA ASN A 298 -16.67 -6.09 -1.03
C ASN A 298 -15.87 -4.84 -1.41
N TRP A 299 -14.70 -4.54 -0.82
CA TRP A 299 -13.91 -3.29 -1.06
C TRP A 299 -13.59 -3.02 -2.54
N ASN A 300 -13.78 -4.02 -3.41
CA ASN A 300 -13.65 -3.91 -4.86
C ASN A 300 -14.87 -3.28 -5.56
N ASN A 301 -16.00 -3.10 -4.88
CA ASN A 301 -17.23 -2.48 -5.41
C ASN A 301 -17.32 -1.02 -4.98
N THR A 302 -16.36 -0.23 -5.47
CA THR A 302 -16.32 1.21 -5.29
C THR A 302 -16.62 1.92 -6.60
N PHE A 303 -17.33 3.04 -6.54
CA PHE A 303 -17.67 3.81 -7.72
C PHE A 303 -17.60 5.31 -7.46
N PHE A 304 -17.26 6.09 -8.49
CA PHE A 304 -17.38 7.55 -8.41
C PHE A 304 -18.70 8.01 -9.01
N ARG A 305 -19.31 8.98 -8.34
CA ARG A 305 -20.49 9.69 -8.84
C ARG A 305 -20.33 11.19 -8.59
N LEU A 306 -20.98 11.99 -9.43
CA LEU A 306 -21.16 13.41 -9.15
C LEU A 306 -22.40 13.55 -8.24
N PRO A 307 -22.30 14.19 -7.05
CA PRO A 307 -23.45 14.48 -6.21
C PRO A 307 -24.52 15.29 -6.95
N SER A 308 -25.77 15.18 -6.52
CA SER A 308 -26.82 16.08 -6.99
C SER A 308 -26.68 17.48 -6.37
N LEU A 309 -27.29 18.50 -6.99
CA LEU A 309 -27.33 19.86 -6.42
C LEU A 309 -28.03 19.89 -5.05
N LEU A 310 -28.97 18.97 -4.82
CA LEU A 310 -29.65 18.83 -3.54
C LEU A 310 -28.71 18.29 -2.45
N GLU A 311 -27.82 17.37 -2.79
CA GLU A 311 -26.78 16.88 -1.88
C GLU A 311 -25.69 17.91 -1.61
N ASP A 312 -25.40 18.80 -2.57
CA ASP A 312 -24.51 19.95 -2.35
C ASP A 312 -25.08 20.89 -1.25
N THR A 313 -26.40 20.86 -1.01
CA THR A 313 -27.08 21.68 0.01
C THR A 313 -27.34 20.94 1.32
N LEU A 314 -27.84 19.69 1.26
CA LEU A 314 -28.29 18.92 2.43
C LEU A 314 -27.19 18.01 3.01
N GLY A 315 -26.05 17.91 2.34
CA GLY A 315 -25.04 16.88 2.59
C GLY A 315 -25.26 15.62 1.74
N LEU A 316 -24.26 14.75 1.71
CA LEU A 316 -24.27 13.56 0.85
C LEU A 316 -25.28 12.50 1.33
N CYS A 317 -26.15 12.03 0.43
CA CYS A 317 -26.99 10.86 0.68
C CYS A 317 -26.20 9.60 0.32
N LYS A 318 -25.54 9.00 1.31
CA LYS A 318 -24.68 7.83 1.11
C LYS A 318 -25.49 6.55 1.12
N VAL A 319 -25.14 5.59 0.27
CA VAL A 319 -25.77 4.26 0.15
C VAL A 319 -25.99 3.54 1.50
N LYS A 320 -25.04 3.64 2.44
CA LYS A 320 -25.13 3.02 3.77
C LYS A 320 -25.66 3.94 4.87
N ALA A 321 -25.79 5.23 4.59
CA ALA A 321 -26.27 6.18 5.58
C ALA A 321 -27.77 6.33 5.41
N VAL A 322 -28.49 6.00 6.47
CA VAL A 322 -29.87 6.42 6.61
C VAL A 322 -29.86 7.74 7.37
N SER A 323 -30.49 8.77 6.81
CA SER A 323 -30.55 10.07 7.48
C SER A 323 -31.82 10.81 7.09
N ILE A 324 -32.31 11.63 8.02
CA ILE A 324 -33.37 12.58 7.77
C ILE A 324 -32.89 13.97 8.15
N VAL A 325 -33.11 14.94 7.26
CA VAL A 325 -32.70 16.34 7.45
C VAL A 325 -33.93 17.24 7.28
N GLU A 326 -34.08 18.22 8.16
CA GLU A 326 -35.05 19.29 8.01
C GLU A 326 -34.41 20.48 7.31
N HIS A 327 -34.98 20.92 6.20
CA HIS A 327 -34.52 22.08 5.45
C HIS A 327 -35.71 22.87 4.91
N ASN A 328 -35.76 24.18 5.18
CA ASN A 328 -36.86 25.08 4.82
C ASN A 328 -38.26 24.55 5.21
N GLY A 329 -38.38 23.92 6.38
CA GLY A 329 -39.64 23.40 6.92
C GLY A 329 -40.15 22.10 6.28
N MET A 330 -39.39 21.51 5.37
CA MET A 330 -39.63 20.18 4.79
C MET A 330 -38.60 19.18 5.30
N TYR A 331 -39.02 17.91 5.41
CA TYR A 331 -38.12 16.82 5.75
C TYR A 331 -37.67 16.09 4.48
N TYR A 332 -36.37 15.80 4.42
CA TYR A 332 -35.74 15.03 3.37
C TYR A 332 -35.16 13.76 3.97
N LEU A 333 -35.48 12.62 3.36
CA LEU A 333 -35.07 11.31 3.80
C LEU A 333 -34.11 10.70 2.77
N CYS A 334 -32.95 10.26 3.25
CA CYS A 334 -32.02 9.40 2.56
C CYS A 334 -32.18 7.99 3.12
N LYS A 335 -32.64 7.05 2.29
CA LYS A 335 -32.87 5.65 2.69
C LYS A 335 -31.65 4.79 2.40
N ASN A 336 -31.54 3.67 3.11
CA ASN A 336 -30.53 2.65 2.83
C ASN A 336 -30.67 2.15 1.39
N LYS A 337 -29.54 2.03 0.68
CA LYS A 337 -29.45 1.69 -0.75
C LYS A 337 -30.05 2.73 -1.70
N GLU A 338 -30.20 3.97 -1.23
CA GLU A 338 -30.51 5.12 -2.08
C GLU A 338 -29.33 6.10 -2.07
N PHE A 339 -29.20 6.90 -3.13
CA PHE A 339 -28.14 7.91 -3.33
C PHE A 339 -28.74 9.30 -3.60
N ALA A 340 -30.01 9.51 -3.24
CA ALA A 340 -30.73 10.75 -3.44
C ALA A 340 -31.65 11.06 -2.26
N TRP A 341 -31.71 12.33 -1.88
CA TRP A 341 -32.67 12.84 -0.91
C TRP A 341 -34.07 12.90 -1.50
N LYS A 342 -35.06 12.36 -0.78
CA LYS A 342 -36.47 12.44 -1.16
C LYS A 342 -37.27 13.13 -0.07
N THR A 343 -38.23 13.95 -0.47
CA THR A 343 -39.15 14.58 0.49
C THR A 343 -39.97 13.55 1.23
N GLU A 344 -40.11 13.71 2.54
CA GLU A 344 -40.92 12.86 3.41
C GLU A 344 -41.89 13.71 4.22
N SER A 345 -43.16 13.33 4.23
CA SER A 345 -44.23 14.06 4.93
C SER A 345 -44.99 13.19 5.92
N ASN A 346 -44.74 11.87 5.94
CA ASN A 346 -45.37 10.97 6.87
C ASN A 346 -44.77 11.17 8.27
N ARG A 347 -45.60 11.62 9.21
CA ARG A 347 -45.25 11.83 10.62
C ARG A 347 -44.52 10.64 11.24
N ASP A 348 -45.06 9.43 11.09
CA ASP A 348 -44.51 8.23 11.74
C ASP A 348 -43.17 7.84 11.14
N THR A 349 -43.00 8.03 9.83
CA THR A 349 -41.72 7.87 9.15
C THR A 349 -40.70 8.88 9.67
N ILE A 350 -41.07 10.16 9.79
CA ILE A 350 -40.19 11.23 10.30
C ILE A 350 -39.75 10.93 11.74
N LEU A 351 -40.70 10.62 12.63
CA LEU A 351 -40.40 10.24 14.02
C LEU A 351 -39.51 9.00 14.07
N THR A 352 -39.75 8.02 13.20
CA THR A 352 -38.96 6.78 13.15
C THR A 352 -37.52 7.03 12.73
N TYR A 353 -37.28 7.88 11.73
CA TYR A 353 -35.91 8.17 11.28
C TYR A 353 -35.19 9.21 12.16
N LYS A 354 -35.92 10.06 12.88
CA LYS A 354 -35.34 11.05 13.81
C LYS A 354 -35.05 10.47 15.19
N TYR A 355 -35.90 9.57 15.69
CA TYR A 355 -35.84 9.07 17.07
C TYR A 355 -35.86 7.53 17.21
N GLY A 356 -36.19 6.80 16.16
CA GLY A 356 -36.32 5.32 16.15
C GLY A 356 -37.77 4.84 16.04
N ALA A 357 -37.97 3.58 15.65
CA ALA A 357 -39.32 3.01 15.50
C ALA A 357 -40.03 2.94 16.86
N CYS A 358 -41.32 3.30 16.93
CA CYS A 358 -42.08 3.19 18.18
C CYS A 358 -42.17 1.72 18.64
N GLY A 359 -41.76 1.48 19.88
CA GLY A 359 -41.62 0.15 20.48
C GLY A 359 -40.18 -0.36 20.51
N GLY A 360 -39.25 0.36 19.86
CA GLY A 360 -37.81 0.16 20.03
C GLY A 360 -37.36 0.49 21.46
N TYR A 361 -36.18 -0.03 21.83
CA TYR A 361 -35.61 0.13 23.17
C TYR A 361 -35.54 1.60 23.62
N TYR A 362 -35.18 2.52 22.72
CA TYR A 362 -35.00 3.95 23.01
C TYR A 362 -36.27 4.79 22.88
N THR A 363 -37.36 4.24 22.35
CA THR A 363 -38.59 5.01 22.08
C THR A 363 -39.79 4.52 22.88
N ARG A 364 -39.81 3.26 23.30
CA ARG A 364 -40.91 2.65 24.05
C ARG A 364 -41.17 3.40 25.36
N GLY A 365 -42.36 3.99 25.51
CA GLY A 365 -42.74 4.71 26.72
C GLY A 365 -42.08 6.09 26.87
N HIS A 366 -41.49 6.62 25.80
CA HIS A 366 -40.82 7.92 25.77
C HIS A 366 -41.62 8.95 24.95
N ALA A 367 -41.38 10.22 25.28
CA ALA A 367 -41.99 11.37 24.62
C ALA A 367 -40.98 12.12 23.75
N PHE A 368 -41.40 12.61 22.58
CA PHE A 368 -40.58 13.38 21.65
C PHE A 368 -41.38 14.52 21.05
N TYR A 369 -40.72 15.64 20.78
CA TYR A 369 -41.31 16.75 20.02
C TYR A 369 -41.10 16.55 18.52
N LEU A 370 -42.15 16.84 17.75
CA LEU A 370 -42.04 17.08 16.32
C LEU A 370 -42.73 18.42 16.04
N LYS A 371 -41.92 19.44 15.74
CA LYS A 371 -42.35 20.85 15.78
C LYS A 371 -42.93 21.17 17.18
N ASP A 372 -44.05 21.86 17.26
CA ASP A 372 -44.63 22.30 18.54
C ASP A 372 -45.51 21.26 19.24
N SER A 373 -45.51 19.99 18.78
CA SER A 373 -46.40 18.94 19.30
C SER A 373 -45.62 17.81 19.97
N LEU A 374 -46.06 17.45 21.18
CA LEU A 374 -45.52 16.31 21.94
C LEU A 374 -46.18 14.99 21.49
N PHE A 375 -45.36 14.03 21.08
CA PHE A 375 -45.76 12.68 20.73
C PHE A 375 -45.21 11.68 21.73
N PHE A 376 -46.01 10.69 22.11
CA PHE A 376 -45.64 9.64 23.06
C PHE A 376 -45.77 8.26 22.40
N CYS A 377 -44.77 7.39 22.59
CA CYS A 377 -44.85 6.03 22.08
C CYS A 377 -45.56 5.12 23.10
N GLU A 378 -46.82 4.81 22.82
CA GLU A 378 -47.68 4.01 23.69
C GLU A 378 -47.75 2.57 23.17
N CYS A 379 -47.57 1.59 24.07
CA CYS A 379 -47.65 0.17 23.74
C CYS A 379 -48.84 -0.47 24.44
N ASP A 380 -49.60 -1.29 23.72
CA ASP A 380 -50.68 -2.09 24.31
C ASP A 380 -50.14 -3.29 25.10
N SER A 381 -51.04 -4.01 25.77
CA SER A 381 -50.73 -5.23 26.54
C SER A 381 -50.17 -6.38 25.69
N LYS A 382 -50.22 -6.28 24.36
CA LYS A 382 -49.65 -7.24 23.40
C LYS A 382 -48.34 -6.72 22.77
N ASN A 383 -47.73 -5.69 23.36
CA ASN A 383 -46.51 -5.03 22.86
C ASN A 383 -46.66 -4.41 21.46
N LYS A 384 -47.88 -4.08 21.00
CA LYS A 384 -48.06 -3.29 19.79
C LYS A 384 -47.96 -1.81 20.15
N CYS A 385 -46.97 -1.14 19.57
CA CYS A 385 -46.65 0.24 19.91
C CYS A 385 -47.00 1.19 18.75
N ALA A 386 -47.53 2.37 19.07
CA ALA A 386 -47.83 3.41 18.12
C ALA A 386 -47.53 4.81 18.68
N TRP A 387 -47.15 5.73 17.78
CA TRP A 387 -47.00 7.14 18.12
C TRP A 387 -48.36 7.79 18.36
N THR A 388 -48.57 8.37 19.53
CA THR A 388 -49.81 9.06 19.91
C THR A 388 -49.54 10.54 20.21
N ASN A 389 -50.50 11.40 19.91
CA ASN A 389 -50.45 12.84 20.20
C ASN A 389 -51.38 13.23 21.37
N LYS A 390 -51.75 12.25 22.20
CA LYS A 390 -52.71 12.40 23.31
C LYS A 390 -52.32 13.52 24.29
N TYR A 391 -51.02 13.78 24.45
CA TYR A 391 -50.46 14.73 25.42
C TYR A 391 -49.99 16.06 24.80
N ALA A 392 -50.30 16.33 23.53
CA ALA A 392 -49.78 17.50 22.81
C ALA A 392 -50.13 18.84 23.47
N ASN A 393 -51.19 18.91 24.28
CA ASN A 393 -51.66 20.14 24.95
C ASN A 393 -51.65 20.04 26.49
N THR A 394 -50.89 19.10 27.06
CA THR A 394 -50.85 18.86 28.51
C THR A 394 -49.64 19.53 29.18
N VAL A 395 -49.83 20.15 30.35
CA VAL A 395 -48.75 20.72 31.19
C VAL A 395 -48.40 19.73 32.32
N PHE A 396 -47.11 19.55 32.61
CA PHE A 396 -46.59 18.60 33.59
C PHE A 396 -45.79 19.31 34.71
N HIS A 397 -45.93 18.84 35.95
CA HIS A 397 -45.26 19.31 37.18
C HIS A 397 -44.40 18.21 37.83
N GLU A 398 -43.46 18.55 38.72
CA GLU A 398 -42.44 17.62 39.29
C GLU A 398 -43.01 16.35 39.96
N GLY A 399 -44.28 16.39 40.40
CA GLY A 399 -44.99 15.22 40.97
C GLY A 399 -45.71 14.33 39.96
N ASP A 400 -45.80 14.72 38.68
CA ASP A 400 -46.51 13.94 37.66
C ASP A 400 -45.68 12.74 37.19
N SER A 401 -46.35 11.62 36.94
CA SER A 401 -45.70 10.36 36.55
C SER A 401 -44.89 10.44 35.25
N LEU A 402 -45.20 11.40 34.37
CA LEU A 402 -44.50 11.62 33.10
C LEU A 402 -43.57 12.84 33.12
N TYR A 403 -43.39 13.51 34.26
CA TYR A 403 -42.61 14.75 34.34
C TYR A 403 -41.17 14.57 33.84
N ALA A 404 -40.48 13.52 34.32
CA ALA A 404 -39.10 13.23 33.90
C ALA A 404 -39.00 12.98 32.38
N GLU A 405 -40.00 12.32 31.79
CA GLU A 405 -40.05 12.05 30.35
C GLU A 405 -40.26 13.32 29.53
N VAL A 406 -41.10 14.23 30.01
CA VAL A 406 -41.39 15.50 29.35
C VAL A 406 -40.22 16.48 29.51
N LEU A 407 -39.58 16.51 30.69
CA LEU A 407 -38.36 17.28 30.95
C LEU A 407 -37.25 16.83 29.99
N HIS A 408 -37.08 15.51 29.84
CA HIS A 408 -36.16 14.93 28.87
C HIS A 408 -36.51 15.34 27.43
N ALA A 409 -37.76 15.21 27.01
CA ALA A 409 -38.21 15.58 25.66
C ALA A 409 -37.98 17.06 25.34
N LYS A 410 -38.22 17.95 26.30
CA LYS A 410 -37.96 19.40 26.17
C LYS A 410 -36.46 19.69 26.08
N ALA A 411 -35.66 19.05 26.93
CA ALA A 411 -34.20 19.18 26.87
C ALA A 411 -33.64 18.65 25.55
N LEU A 412 -34.17 17.53 25.04
CA LEU A 412 -33.81 16.95 23.75
C LEU A 412 -34.14 17.87 22.57
N ASP A 413 -35.31 18.50 22.59
CA ASP A 413 -35.71 19.46 21.56
C ASP A 413 -34.84 20.74 21.57
N ARG A 414 -34.57 21.28 22.77
CA ARG A 414 -33.84 22.56 22.94
C ARG A 414 -32.33 22.43 22.81
N PHE A 415 -31.76 21.33 23.31
CA PHE A 415 -30.31 21.13 23.40
C PHE A 415 -29.79 20.01 22.48
N GLY A 416 -30.68 19.26 21.84
CA GLY A 416 -30.31 18.10 21.02
C GLY A 416 -30.05 16.83 21.84
N GLU A 417 -29.61 15.78 21.13
CA GLU A 417 -29.30 14.47 21.73
C GLU A 417 -28.33 14.57 22.89
N CYS A 418 -28.65 13.87 23.98
CA CYS A 418 -27.75 13.73 25.11
C CYS A 418 -26.63 12.74 24.73
N LYS A 419 -25.41 13.26 24.55
CA LYS A 419 -24.23 12.50 24.10
C LYS A 419 -23.39 11.88 25.22
N ASP A 420 -23.95 11.76 26.43
CA ASP A 420 -23.25 11.30 27.64
C ASP A 420 -21.93 12.00 27.93
N ASP A 421 -21.83 13.26 27.53
CA ASP A 421 -20.68 14.12 27.79
C ASP A 421 -20.73 14.78 29.18
N GLY A 422 -21.76 14.45 29.98
CA GLY A 422 -21.97 15.03 31.30
C GLY A 422 -22.35 16.51 31.26
N ASN A 423 -22.73 17.04 30.09
CA ASN A 423 -23.12 18.43 29.92
C ASN A 423 -24.24 18.79 30.89
N LYS A 424 -24.10 19.95 31.50
CA LYS A 424 -25.09 20.53 32.41
C LYS A 424 -25.66 21.78 31.78
N LYS A 425 -26.97 21.91 31.85
CA LYS A 425 -27.70 23.06 31.30
C LYS A 425 -28.73 23.52 32.31
N GLU A 426 -28.99 24.81 32.30
CA GLU A 426 -30.16 25.36 32.95
C GLU A 426 -31.33 25.23 31.97
N LEU A 427 -32.40 24.58 32.42
CA LEU A 427 -33.65 24.44 31.69
C LEU A 427 -34.75 25.09 32.52
N ASP A 428 -35.14 26.28 32.09
CA ASP A 428 -36.10 27.15 32.78
C ASP A 428 -35.65 27.48 34.22
N SER A 429 -36.13 26.78 35.25
CA SER A 429 -35.77 27.02 36.66
C SER A 429 -35.07 25.83 37.35
N VAL A 430 -34.68 24.81 36.59
CA VAL A 430 -33.99 23.61 37.11
C VAL A 430 -32.67 23.38 36.39
N PHE A 431 -31.76 22.66 37.04
CA PHE A 431 -30.52 22.21 36.43
C PHE A 431 -30.69 20.80 35.91
N VAL A 432 -30.32 20.57 34.66
CA VAL A 432 -30.32 19.23 34.05
C VAL A 432 -28.91 18.82 33.65
N GLN A 433 -28.60 17.53 33.77
CA GLN A 433 -27.38 16.89 33.34
C GLN A 433 -27.70 15.81 32.30
N CYS A 434 -26.90 15.74 31.26
CA CYS A 434 -26.92 14.62 30.32
C CYS A 434 -26.21 13.40 30.94
N SER A 435 -26.95 12.30 31.13
CA SER A 435 -26.49 11.05 31.75
C SER A 435 -27.27 9.83 31.21
N PHE A 436 -26.56 8.78 30.82
CA PHE A 436 -27.08 7.54 30.22
C PHE A 436 -28.02 7.74 29.01
N GLY A 437 -27.66 8.65 28.11
CA GLY A 437 -28.42 9.05 26.93
C GLY A 437 -29.58 9.97 27.26
N ARG A 438 -29.70 10.44 28.52
CA ARG A 438 -30.85 11.18 29.00
C ARG A 438 -30.51 12.44 29.77
N TRP A 439 -31.22 13.52 29.47
CA TRP A 439 -31.27 14.70 30.32
C TRP A 439 -32.06 14.41 31.63
N THR A 440 -31.40 14.51 32.78
CA THR A 440 -31.95 14.28 34.13
C THR A 440 -31.75 15.50 35.03
N GLN A 441 -32.60 15.71 36.03
CA GLN A 441 -32.49 16.84 36.96
C GLN A 441 -31.36 16.62 38.00
N ILE A 442 -30.61 17.68 38.36
CA ILE A 442 -29.51 17.67 39.34
C ILE A 442 -29.57 18.85 40.33
N ASP A 443 -28.85 18.74 41.45
CA ASP A 443 -28.73 19.82 42.44
C ASP A 443 -27.63 20.85 42.12
N SER A 444 -27.59 21.93 42.90
CA SER A 444 -26.67 23.06 42.70
C SER A 444 -25.19 22.74 42.98
N LEU A 445 -24.87 21.91 43.98
CA LEU A 445 -23.49 21.51 44.25
C LEU A 445 -22.98 20.62 43.13
N ILE A 446 -23.81 19.71 42.61
CA ILE A 446 -23.52 18.90 41.42
C ILE A 446 -23.36 19.79 40.19
N TYR A 447 -24.13 20.86 40.05
CA TYR A 447 -23.98 21.82 38.96
C TYR A 447 -22.61 22.53 39.00
N TYR A 448 -22.25 23.14 40.13
CA TYR A 448 -21.02 23.95 40.26
C TYR A 448 -19.74 23.14 40.49
N LEU A 449 -19.78 22.15 41.37
CA LEU A 449 -18.62 21.31 41.69
C LEU A 449 -18.55 20.05 40.83
N GLY A 450 -19.63 19.68 40.14
CA GLY A 450 -19.73 18.38 39.48
C GLY A 450 -20.29 17.29 40.39
N GLY A 451 -20.77 16.22 39.74
CA GLY A 451 -21.12 15.01 40.46
C GLY A 451 -19.88 14.47 41.16
N CYS A 452 -20.04 13.98 42.38
CA CYS A 452 -18.95 13.28 43.03
C CYS A 452 -18.71 11.96 42.29
N THR A 453 -17.55 11.87 41.65
CA THR A 453 -17.15 10.71 40.85
C THR A 453 -15.71 10.36 41.17
N LYS A 454 -15.21 9.19 40.73
CA LYS A 454 -13.80 8.82 40.91
C LYS A 454 -12.80 9.88 40.41
N ASN A 455 -13.19 10.67 39.41
CA ASN A 455 -12.33 11.68 38.78
C ASN A 455 -12.63 13.11 39.28
N ASN A 456 -13.67 13.28 40.10
CA ASN A 456 -14.08 14.55 40.65
C ASN A 456 -14.43 14.35 42.11
N GLN A 457 -13.38 14.27 42.92
CA GLN A 457 -13.46 13.86 44.32
C GLN A 457 -13.17 14.98 45.31
N VAL A 458 -12.64 16.11 44.84
CA VAL A 458 -12.29 17.28 45.67
C VAL A 458 -12.81 18.56 45.01
N GLY A 459 -13.28 19.52 45.80
CA GLY A 459 -13.87 20.76 45.30
C GLY A 459 -13.78 21.89 46.31
N LYS A 460 -13.52 23.12 45.84
CA LYS A 460 -13.51 24.31 46.69
C LYS A 460 -14.69 25.19 46.32
N HIS A 461 -15.58 25.42 47.28
CA HIS A 461 -16.70 26.33 47.13
C HIS A 461 -16.74 27.26 48.33
N LEU A 462 -16.79 28.57 48.09
CA LEU A 462 -16.87 29.60 49.14
C LEU A 462 -15.75 29.51 50.20
N GLY A 463 -14.53 29.13 49.80
CA GLY A 463 -13.35 29.10 50.67
C GLY A 463 -13.16 27.82 51.48
N VAL A 464 -14.14 26.91 51.47
CA VAL A 464 -14.09 25.62 52.18
C VAL A 464 -13.65 24.51 51.24
N TYR A 465 -12.79 23.60 51.74
CA TYR A 465 -12.31 22.46 50.99
C TYR A 465 -13.23 21.25 51.22
N TYR A 466 -13.79 20.72 50.14
CA TYR A 466 -14.62 19.52 50.17
C TYR A 466 -13.89 18.35 49.52
N SER A 467 -14.12 17.15 50.05
CA SER A 467 -13.81 15.87 49.45
C SER A 467 -14.98 14.91 49.66
N CYS A 468 -15.29 14.15 48.63
CA CYS A 468 -16.19 13.00 48.70
C CYS A 468 -15.45 11.68 48.49
N LYS A 469 -14.11 11.73 48.58
CA LYS A 469 -13.25 10.55 48.61
C LYS A 469 -13.42 9.87 49.97
N ASP A 470 -13.77 8.59 49.93
CA ASP A 470 -14.02 7.80 51.12
C ASP A 470 -12.68 7.49 51.82
N TYR A 471 -12.22 8.42 52.65
CA TYR A 471 -11.04 8.22 53.51
C TYR A 471 -11.43 7.60 54.87
N TRP A 472 -12.72 7.53 55.19
CA TRP A 472 -13.25 7.15 56.49
C TRP A 472 -14.49 6.27 56.32
N ALA A 473 -14.26 4.95 56.34
CA ALA A 473 -15.29 3.91 56.51
C ALA A 473 -16.35 3.78 55.40
N GLY A 474 -16.01 2.99 54.37
CA GLY A 474 -16.91 2.17 53.53
C GLY A 474 -18.38 2.62 53.38
N SER A 475 -18.61 3.83 52.90
CA SER A 475 -19.94 4.38 52.66
C SER A 475 -20.15 4.51 51.15
N ASP A 476 -20.98 3.62 50.59
CA ASP A 476 -21.31 3.50 49.16
C ASP A 476 -22.11 4.68 48.55
N SER A 477 -22.04 5.88 49.13
CA SER A 477 -22.69 7.07 48.54
C SER A 477 -21.75 8.28 48.45
N PRO A 478 -21.38 8.71 47.22
CA PRO A 478 -20.45 9.79 46.96
C PRO A 478 -21.12 11.15 47.20
N VAL A 479 -21.07 11.63 48.45
CA VAL A 479 -21.59 12.95 48.85
C VAL A 479 -20.42 13.84 49.25
N TRP A 480 -20.41 15.09 48.77
CA TRP A 480 -19.42 16.11 49.14
C TRP A 480 -19.36 16.37 50.67
N ARG A 481 -18.18 16.26 51.30
CA ARG A 481 -17.92 16.53 52.75
C ARG A 481 -16.70 17.45 52.96
N GLU A 482 -16.58 18.14 54.08
CA GLU A 482 -15.46 19.07 54.37
C GLU A 482 -14.17 18.34 54.83
N VAL A 483 -12.97 18.82 54.45
CA VAL A 483 -11.66 18.21 54.76
C VAL A 483 -10.51 19.21 54.96
N TYR A 484 -9.38 18.77 55.56
CA TYR A 484 -8.13 19.55 55.66
C TYR A 484 -7.40 19.73 54.31
N PRO A 485 -6.56 20.78 54.15
CA PRO A 485 -5.86 21.05 52.89
C PRO A 485 -5.04 19.87 52.35
N PRO A 486 -4.25 19.10 53.14
CA PRO A 486 -3.54 17.93 52.61
C PRO A 486 -4.49 16.91 51.95
N VAL A 487 -5.70 16.70 52.51
CA VAL A 487 -6.70 15.78 51.94
C VAL A 487 -7.30 16.34 50.65
N TYR A 488 -7.48 17.67 50.56
CA TYR A 488 -7.92 18.35 49.34
C TYR A 488 -6.87 18.32 48.22
N TYR A 489 -5.60 18.52 48.56
CA TYR A 489 -4.45 18.40 47.64
C TYR A 489 -4.03 16.94 47.41
N ASN A 490 -4.82 15.99 47.92
CA ASN A 490 -4.68 14.56 47.71
C ASN A 490 -3.35 13.97 48.22
N ASP A 491 -2.78 14.59 49.27
CA ASP A 491 -1.65 14.02 49.97
C ASP A 491 -2.08 12.74 50.69
N THR A 492 -1.37 11.66 50.38
CA THR A 492 -1.67 10.35 50.91
C THR A 492 -1.12 10.24 52.31
N CYS A 493 -1.99 9.88 53.26
CA CYS A 493 -1.55 9.49 54.59
C CYS A 493 -1.95 8.05 54.87
N ASP A 494 -0.98 7.16 54.73
CA ASP A 494 -1.04 5.76 55.12
C ASP A 494 0.37 5.33 55.61
N SER A 495 0.50 4.08 56.04
CA SER A 495 1.76 3.56 56.60
C SER A 495 2.98 3.67 55.67
N ARG A 496 2.82 3.91 54.36
CA ARG A 496 3.93 4.16 53.41
C ARG A 496 4.45 5.59 53.47
N TYR A 497 3.58 6.51 53.83
CA TYR A 497 3.85 7.95 53.95
C TYR A 497 3.98 8.38 55.40
N GLN A 498 4.17 7.42 56.32
CA GLN A 498 4.35 7.72 57.72
C GLN A 498 5.52 8.70 57.91
N ASN A 499 5.30 9.71 58.74
CA ASN A 499 6.21 10.83 58.99
C ASN A 499 6.49 11.73 57.77
N HIS A 500 5.76 11.56 56.66
CA HIS A 500 5.83 12.51 55.55
C HIS A 500 5.26 13.86 55.99
N THR A 501 5.93 14.94 55.62
CA THR A 501 5.60 16.29 56.04
C THR A 501 5.22 17.17 54.86
N VAL A 502 4.12 17.92 54.96
CA VAL A 502 3.64 18.85 53.92
C VAL A 502 3.34 20.22 54.50
N LYS A 503 3.38 21.28 53.69
CA LYS A 503 3.09 22.65 54.13
C LYS A 503 1.97 23.27 53.29
N TYR A 504 0.88 23.67 53.95
CA TYR A 504 -0.22 24.39 53.32
C TYR A 504 -0.69 25.53 54.21
N ASP A 505 -1.07 26.64 53.58
CA ASP A 505 -1.69 27.79 54.25
C ASP A 505 -0.90 28.28 55.50
N GLY A 506 0.43 28.13 55.47
CA GLY A 506 1.36 28.57 56.53
C GLY A 506 1.68 27.55 57.62
N ALA A 507 1.04 26.37 57.65
CA ALA A 507 1.24 25.33 58.66
C ALA A 507 1.91 24.07 58.08
N TYR A 508 2.70 23.37 58.90
CA TYR A 508 3.28 22.07 58.56
C TYR A 508 2.38 20.95 59.08
N PHE A 509 2.18 19.91 58.29
CA PHE A 509 1.40 18.72 58.63
C PHE A 509 2.26 17.47 58.48
N ILE A 510 2.16 16.54 59.40
CA ILE A 510 2.80 15.21 59.37
C ILE A 510 1.72 14.15 59.22
N CYS A 511 2.03 13.12 58.43
CA CYS A 511 1.22 11.93 58.36
C CYS A 511 1.55 10.97 59.51
N GLU A 512 0.53 10.62 60.30
CA GLU A 512 0.61 9.62 61.36
C GLU A 512 -0.23 8.41 60.99
N ALA A 513 0.43 7.28 60.80
CA ALA A 513 -0.18 6.02 60.40
C ALA A 513 0.38 4.87 61.24
N ASP A 514 -0.45 3.87 61.54
CA ASP A 514 -0.04 2.67 62.26
C ASP A 514 0.57 1.63 61.30
N TYR A 515 1.71 1.03 61.68
CA TYR A 515 2.28 -0.10 60.94
C TYR A 515 1.50 -1.38 61.24
N CYS A 516 1.06 -2.10 60.21
CA CYS A 516 0.65 -3.49 60.36
C CYS A 516 1.90 -4.40 60.41
N VAL A 517 2.46 -4.69 61.58
CA VAL A 517 3.60 -5.60 61.74
C VAL A 517 3.14 -7.03 62.08
N ASP A 518 3.78 -8.04 61.48
CA ASP A 518 3.68 -9.46 61.83
C ASP A 518 4.50 -9.78 63.10
N GLU A 519 4.33 -10.98 63.68
CA GLU A 519 4.99 -11.40 64.94
C GLU A 519 6.53 -11.35 64.90
N ASP A 520 7.11 -11.37 63.69
CA ASP A 520 8.57 -11.31 63.45
C ASP A 520 9.10 -9.87 63.31
N GLY A 521 8.25 -8.86 63.49
CA GLY A 521 8.60 -7.43 63.38
C GLY A 521 8.60 -6.86 61.95
N PHE A 522 8.23 -7.65 60.95
CA PHE A 522 8.12 -7.21 59.55
C PHE A 522 6.72 -6.70 59.21
N VAL A 523 6.59 -5.64 58.41
CA VAL A 523 5.28 -5.11 57.99
C VAL A 523 4.58 -6.12 57.06
N ARG A 524 3.37 -6.54 57.40
CA ARG A 524 2.56 -7.51 56.66
C ARG A 524 2.30 -7.01 55.24
N SER A 525 2.78 -7.74 54.23
CA SER A 525 2.58 -7.38 52.83
C SER A 525 1.08 -7.26 52.49
N GLY A 526 0.67 -6.10 51.97
CA GLY A 526 -0.73 -5.80 51.63
C GLY A 526 -1.57 -5.18 52.75
N CYS A 527 -0.98 -4.88 53.91
CA CYS A 527 -1.66 -4.15 54.98
C CYS A 527 -1.15 -2.70 55.05
N TRP A 528 -2.02 -1.76 54.72
CA TRP A 528 -1.75 -0.32 54.81
C TRP A 528 -2.60 0.24 55.95
N GLY A 529 -1.96 0.66 57.04
CA GLY A 529 -2.67 1.33 58.12
C GLY A 529 -3.21 2.66 57.61
N ILE A 530 -4.49 2.94 57.91
CA ILE A 530 -5.11 4.22 57.57
C ILE A 530 -4.43 5.29 58.43
N GLY A 531 -3.79 6.26 57.79
CA GLY A 531 -3.16 7.37 58.46
C GLY A 531 -4.06 8.59 58.54
N HIS A 532 -3.74 9.50 59.46
CA HIS A 532 -4.38 10.81 59.54
C HIS A 532 -3.34 11.92 59.55
N TRP A 533 -3.72 13.06 58.98
CA TRP A 533 -2.89 14.26 58.95
C TRP A 533 -3.02 15.03 60.28
N ARG A 534 -1.89 15.37 60.89
CA ARG A 534 -1.78 16.22 62.09
C ARG A 534 -0.83 17.40 61.82
N THR A 535 -1.04 18.55 62.45
CA THR A 535 -0.10 19.68 62.40
C THR A 535 1.17 19.43 63.24
N ILE A 536 2.37 19.77 62.73
CA ILE A 536 3.72 19.59 63.37
C ILE A 536 4.09 20.80 64.24
N LYS A 537 4.87 20.57 65.31
CA LYS A 537 5.49 21.60 66.16
C LYS A 537 6.92 21.94 65.71
N ASP A 538 7.41 23.14 66.03
CA ASP A 538 8.69 23.65 65.53
C ASP A 538 9.95 22.94 66.07
N ASP A 539 9.89 22.36 67.27
CA ASP A 539 11.00 21.68 67.95
C ASP A 539 11.28 20.25 67.45
N GLU A 540 10.40 19.71 66.61
CA GLU A 540 10.54 18.38 65.98
C GLU A 540 11.20 18.43 64.59
N MET A 541 11.64 19.61 64.12
CA MET A 541 12.13 19.81 62.74
C MET A 541 13.65 19.61 62.60
N ILE A 542 14.08 18.73 61.67
CA ILE A 542 15.48 18.53 61.23
C ILE A 542 15.70 18.98 59.78
N PRO A 543 16.94 19.28 59.33
CA PRO A 543 17.19 19.86 58.01
C PRO A 543 16.60 19.08 56.82
N PRO A 544 16.69 17.74 56.75
CA PRO A 544 16.03 16.98 55.69
C PRO A 544 14.49 17.15 55.68
N MET A 545 13.85 17.28 56.84
CA MET A 545 12.39 17.49 56.95
C MET A 545 12.00 18.91 56.53
N ILE A 546 12.78 19.92 56.91
CA ILE A 546 12.55 21.33 56.54
C ILE A 546 12.64 21.51 55.02
N ASN A 547 13.64 20.87 54.41
CA ASN A 547 13.84 20.88 52.95
C ASN A 547 12.93 19.89 52.20
N ASN A 548 11.98 19.26 52.90
CA ASN A 548 11.03 18.30 52.35
C ASN A 548 11.69 17.15 51.57
N VAL A 549 12.84 16.67 52.05
CA VAL A 549 13.51 15.51 51.47
C VAL A 549 12.79 14.25 51.96
N PRO A 550 12.14 13.48 51.08
CA PRO A 550 11.37 12.32 51.50
C PRO A 550 12.32 11.20 51.96
N CYS A 551 11.99 10.57 53.09
CA CYS A 551 12.56 9.28 53.49
C CYS A 551 11.44 8.25 53.48
N ASN A 552 11.36 7.48 52.39
CA ASN A 552 10.39 6.42 52.20
C ASN A 552 11.13 5.09 51.96
N ARG A 553 10.38 4.00 51.81
CA ARG A 553 10.94 2.65 51.62
C ARG A 553 11.92 2.57 50.42
N ASP A 554 11.63 3.28 49.34
CA ASP A 554 12.45 3.25 48.13
C ASP A 554 13.76 4.02 48.29
N ARG A 555 13.84 4.87 49.32
CA ARG A 555 15.02 5.69 49.65
C ARG A 555 15.78 5.14 50.85
N ILE A 556 15.48 3.92 51.30
CA ILE A 556 16.26 3.26 52.34
C ILE A 556 17.72 3.24 51.92
N ASN A 557 18.61 3.59 52.86
CA ASN A 557 20.06 3.76 52.68
C ASN A 557 20.50 4.96 51.83
N GLU A 558 19.58 5.76 51.28
CA GLU A 558 19.92 7.03 50.66
C GLU A 558 20.54 7.95 51.72
N LYS A 559 21.65 8.59 51.34
CA LYS A 559 22.37 9.53 52.19
C LYS A 559 22.30 10.93 51.60
N VAL A 560 22.18 11.92 52.48
CA VAL A 560 22.23 13.35 52.14
C VAL A 560 23.18 14.07 53.09
N ALA A 561 23.81 15.14 52.62
CA ALA A 561 24.72 15.96 53.42
C ALA A 561 24.21 17.41 53.51
N TYR A 562 24.37 18.00 54.70
CA TYR A 562 24.08 19.40 54.97
C TYR A 562 25.27 19.99 55.75
N GLY A 563 26.25 20.55 55.03
CA GLY A 563 27.54 20.92 55.63
C GLY A 563 28.36 19.68 55.95
N ASP A 564 28.88 19.59 57.19
CA ASP A 564 29.66 18.44 57.68
C ASP A 564 28.80 17.31 58.27
N GLU A 565 27.47 17.49 58.28
CA GLU A 565 26.53 16.51 58.81
C GLU A 565 25.93 15.63 57.70
N PHE A 566 25.94 14.33 57.94
CA PHE A 566 25.35 13.34 57.05
C PHE A 566 24.08 12.76 57.66
N TYR A 567 23.10 12.49 56.82
CA TYR A 567 21.84 11.87 57.22
C TYR A 567 21.56 10.66 56.33
N ILE A 568 21.04 9.58 56.91
CA ILE A 568 20.62 8.37 56.21
C ILE A 568 19.15 8.11 56.44
N CYS A 569 18.46 7.70 55.39
CA CYS A 569 17.08 7.24 55.50
C CYS A 569 17.06 5.78 55.97
N ARG A 570 16.49 5.52 57.15
CA ARG A 570 16.23 4.18 57.71
C ARG A 570 14.78 4.11 58.18
N ASP A 571 14.08 3.01 57.97
CA ASP A 571 12.72 2.79 58.49
C ASP A 571 11.74 3.95 58.24
N GLY A 572 11.87 4.68 57.11
CA GLY A 572 11.03 5.83 56.79
C GLY A 572 11.28 7.08 57.63
N ARG A 573 12.44 7.17 58.29
CA ARG A 573 12.91 8.34 59.05
C ARG A 573 14.36 8.69 58.72
N TRP A 574 14.65 9.98 58.74
CA TRP A 574 16.02 10.47 58.62
C TRP A 574 16.75 10.37 59.96
N TYR A 575 17.94 9.79 59.95
CA TYR A 575 18.84 9.69 61.10
C TYR A 575 20.19 10.30 60.76
N SER A 576 20.86 10.92 61.73
CA SER A 576 22.24 11.40 61.57
C SER A 576 23.23 10.23 61.43
N VAL A 577 24.28 10.42 60.63
CA VAL A 577 25.35 9.46 60.36
C VAL A 577 26.71 10.08 60.68
N ASP A 578 27.60 9.27 61.24
CA ASP A 578 28.98 9.64 61.48
C ASP A 578 29.78 9.73 60.16
N ALA A 579 30.50 10.83 59.96
CA ALA A 579 31.24 11.14 58.74
C ALA A 579 32.33 10.11 58.39
N ASP A 580 32.89 9.43 59.39
CA ASP A 580 33.92 8.40 59.18
C ASP A 580 33.39 7.11 58.55
N SER A 581 32.06 6.88 58.64
CA SER A 581 31.39 5.68 58.11
C SER A 581 30.96 5.78 56.64
N VAL A 582 31.19 6.94 56.01
CA VAL A 582 30.78 7.27 54.63
C VAL A 582 31.85 6.80 53.62
N MET A 583 31.46 6.26 52.47
CA MET A 583 32.40 5.72 51.47
C MET A 583 33.11 6.84 50.68
N ALA A 584 34.25 6.54 50.04
CA ALA A 584 35.05 7.55 49.35
C ALA A 584 34.27 8.36 48.28
N PRO A 585 33.44 7.77 47.41
CA PRO A 585 32.61 8.56 46.48
C PRO A 585 31.62 9.48 47.20
N GLU A 586 31.06 9.03 48.33
CA GLU A 586 30.05 9.77 49.11
C GLU A 586 30.66 10.96 49.87
N LYS A 587 31.93 10.86 50.30
CA LYS A 587 32.67 11.98 50.93
C LYS A 587 32.90 13.14 49.96
N ASP A 588 33.03 12.85 48.68
CA ASP A 588 33.15 13.85 47.60
C ASP A 588 31.78 14.30 47.07
N GLY A 589 30.68 13.92 47.74
CA GLY A 589 29.31 14.30 47.39
C GLY A 589 28.67 13.46 46.28
N LEU A 590 29.32 12.39 45.81
CA LEU A 590 28.74 11.46 44.84
C LEU A 590 27.96 10.36 45.58
N PHE A 591 26.72 10.64 45.95
CA PHE A 591 25.83 9.67 46.60
C PHE A 591 25.27 8.65 45.59
N CYS A 592 25.30 7.37 45.94
CA CYS A 592 24.76 6.31 45.08
C CYS A 592 23.23 6.44 44.99
N THR A 593 22.71 6.56 43.77
CA THR A 593 21.27 6.65 43.47
C THR A 593 20.93 5.66 42.36
N ASP A 594 19.64 5.41 42.15
CA ASP A 594 19.19 4.49 41.08
C ASP A 594 19.67 4.92 39.68
N SER A 595 19.82 6.24 39.45
CA SER A 595 20.34 6.79 38.20
C SER A 595 21.83 6.49 37.95
N LEU A 596 22.56 6.19 39.03
CA LEU A 596 23.96 5.81 38.98
C LEU A 596 24.12 4.29 39.11
N TYR A 597 23.04 3.50 39.07
CA TYR A 597 23.13 2.06 39.18
C TYR A 597 24.05 1.47 38.10
N GLY A 598 24.99 0.63 38.52
CA GLY A 598 26.00 0.04 37.63
C GLY A 598 27.09 1.02 37.20
N LEU A 599 27.04 2.29 37.61
CA LEU A 599 28.13 3.22 37.39
C LEU A 599 29.36 2.75 38.15
N VAL A 600 30.44 2.56 37.41
CA VAL A 600 31.76 2.24 37.94
C VAL A 600 32.63 3.49 37.93
N LYS A 601 33.21 3.85 39.09
CA LYS A 601 34.11 4.99 39.25
C LYS A 601 35.37 4.59 39.99
N ARG A 602 36.50 5.17 39.61
CA ARG A 602 37.80 4.94 40.25
C ARG A 602 38.09 6.04 41.26
N TYR A 603 38.34 5.67 42.52
CA TYR A 603 38.72 6.56 43.62
C TYR A 603 39.92 5.98 44.37
N ASN A 604 40.99 6.78 44.54
CA ASN A 604 42.21 6.39 45.27
C ASN A 604 42.81 5.03 44.86
N GLY A 605 42.72 4.70 43.56
CA GLY A 605 43.26 3.45 43.00
C GLY A 605 42.27 2.28 42.96
N ASP A 606 41.17 2.34 43.68
CA ASP A 606 40.13 1.30 43.73
C ASP A 606 38.93 1.65 42.84
N TYR A 607 38.24 0.63 42.33
CA TYR A 607 36.97 0.80 41.64
C TYR A 607 35.80 0.61 42.60
N TYR A 608 34.83 1.51 42.51
CA TYR A 608 33.58 1.46 43.25
C TYR A 608 32.44 1.34 42.25
N VAL A 609 31.48 0.48 42.58
CA VAL A 609 30.24 0.33 41.83
C VAL A 609 29.08 0.76 42.70
N CYS A 610 28.16 1.52 42.12
CA CYS A 610 26.91 1.87 42.78
C CYS A 610 25.93 0.69 42.63
N GLU A 611 25.59 0.09 43.76
CA GLU A 611 24.73 -1.10 43.83
C GLU A 611 23.25 -0.73 43.84
N SER A 612 22.40 -1.72 43.58
CA SER A 612 20.95 -1.56 43.57
C SER A 612 20.35 -1.15 44.91
N VAL A 613 21.09 -1.28 46.01
CA VAL A 613 20.66 -0.89 47.37
C VAL A 613 21.12 0.53 47.77
N LYS A 614 21.46 1.37 46.78
CA LYS A 614 21.85 2.79 46.97
C LYS A 614 23.09 2.99 47.83
N THR A 615 24.00 2.01 47.78
CA THR A 615 25.28 2.07 48.46
C THR A 615 26.42 1.86 47.47
N TRP A 616 27.51 2.57 47.70
CA TRP A 616 28.76 2.28 47.02
C TRP A 616 29.43 1.06 47.61
N ARG A 617 29.81 0.12 46.75
CA ARG A 617 30.67 -1.01 47.11
C ARG A 617 32.00 -0.91 46.37
N LYS A 618 33.09 -1.15 47.10
CA LYS A 618 34.41 -1.38 46.50
C LYS A 618 34.40 -2.71 45.74
N MET A 619 34.68 -2.68 44.43
CA MET A 619 34.74 -3.85 43.57
C MET A 619 35.89 -4.77 43.99
N SER A 620 35.67 -6.08 43.85
CA SER A 620 36.76 -7.06 44.03
C SER A 620 37.75 -6.99 42.85
N ALA A 621 38.96 -7.53 43.06
CA ALA A 621 40.00 -7.52 42.03
C ALA A 621 39.59 -8.25 40.73
N LEU A 622 38.74 -9.28 40.79
CA LEU A 622 38.25 -9.99 39.60
C LEU A 622 37.26 -9.13 38.80
N GLU A 623 36.27 -8.55 39.50
CA GLU A 623 35.24 -7.69 38.89
C GLU A 623 35.82 -6.41 38.30
N ALA A 624 36.84 -5.84 38.93
CA ALA A 624 37.52 -4.65 38.44
C ALA A 624 38.38 -4.93 37.19
N GLY A 625 38.72 -6.19 36.90
CA GLY A 625 39.67 -6.58 35.87
C GLY A 625 39.39 -6.06 34.45
N PRO A 626 38.19 -6.24 33.91
CA PRO A 626 37.83 -5.71 32.59
C PRO A 626 37.92 -4.17 32.53
N TYR A 627 37.52 -3.47 33.60
CA TYR A 627 37.58 -2.01 33.70
C TYR A 627 39.02 -1.49 33.84
N GLU A 628 39.83 -2.18 34.65
CA GLU A 628 41.27 -1.93 34.76
C GLU A 628 41.97 -2.05 33.41
N TYR A 629 41.65 -3.12 32.64
CA TYR A 629 42.21 -3.33 31.32
C TYR A 629 41.72 -2.28 30.33
N ARG A 630 40.41 -2.01 30.27
CA ARG A 630 39.83 -0.93 29.47
C ARG A 630 40.49 0.42 29.74
N ASP A 631 40.58 0.82 31.01
CA ASP A 631 41.16 2.11 31.41
C ASP A 631 42.68 2.16 31.16
N SER A 632 43.36 1.01 31.09
CA SER A 632 44.77 0.91 30.68
C SER A 632 45.00 1.16 29.18
N LEU A 633 43.97 0.98 28.34
CA LEU A 633 44.03 1.23 26.89
C LEU A 633 43.95 2.73 26.53
N GLY A 634 43.67 3.61 27.50
CA GLY A 634 43.56 5.04 27.27
C GLY A 634 42.26 5.47 26.56
N ALA A 635 42.24 6.65 25.95
CA ALA A 635 41.03 7.19 25.30
C ALA A 635 40.75 6.52 23.93
N CYS A 636 39.50 6.10 23.71
CA CYS A 636 39.02 5.65 22.40
C CYS A 636 38.74 6.88 21.51
N SER A 637 39.82 7.50 21.02
CA SER A 637 39.80 8.57 20.03
C SER A 637 40.64 8.15 18.84
N ALA A 638 40.04 8.11 17.65
CA ALA A 638 40.64 7.58 16.43
C ALA A 638 42.10 8.00 16.23
N ILE A 639 42.91 7.01 15.80
CA ILE A 639 44.29 7.10 15.25
C ILE A 639 45.41 6.78 16.24
N SER A 640 45.68 5.48 16.45
CA SER A 640 46.97 4.87 16.07
C SER A 640 46.81 3.35 16.09
N GLN A 641 46.65 2.76 14.89
CA GLN A 641 46.30 1.36 14.62
C GLN A 641 45.02 0.91 15.32
N LYS A 642 43.87 1.18 14.69
CA LYS A 642 42.60 0.54 15.00
C LYS A 642 42.84 -0.98 14.99
N THR A 643 42.99 -1.59 16.17
CA THR A 643 43.32 -3.00 16.37
C THR A 643 42.39 -3.57 17.42
N ILE A 644 42.40 -4.89 17.59
CA ILE A 644 41.60 -5.58 18.59
C ILE A 644 42.56 -6.12 19.66
N HIS A 645 42.31 -5.74 20.90
CA HIS A 645 43.10 -6.10 22.06
C HIS A 645 42.52 -7.35 22.73
N TRP A 646 43.36 -8.11 23.42
CA TRP A 646 42.96 -9.29 24.17
C TRP A 646 43.25 -9.10 25.65
N SER A 647 42.23 -9.29 26.48
CA SER A 647 42.38 -9.28 27.93
C SER A 647 42.44 -10.71 28.45
N GLU A 648 43.62 -11.15 28.88
CA GLU A 648 43.81 -12.47 29.52
C GLU A 648 42.92 -12.64 30.76
N LYS A 649 42.68 -11.53 31.49
CA LYS A 649 41.88 -11.52 32.72
C LYS A 649 40.38 -11.61 32.43
N ALA A 650 39.93 -11.16 31.26
CA ALA A 650 38.52 -11.15 30.87
C ALA A 650 38.15 -12.27 29.88
N ASP A 651 39.12 -12.95 29.26
CA ASP A 651 38.92 -13.93 28.17
C ASP A 651 38.13 -13.36 26.97
N SER A 652 38.34 -12.06 26.71
CA SER A 652 37.54 -11.28 25.76
C SER A 652 38.37 -10.30 24.95
N PHE A 653 37.90 -10.01 23.74
CA PHE A 653 38.45 -8.98 22.89
C PHE A 653 37.90 -7.61 23.22
N PHE A 654 38.73 -6.58 23.12
CA PHE A 654 38.33 -5.19 23.27
C PHE A 654 38.71 -4.40 22.01
N GLY A 655 37.76 -3.64 21.50
CA GLY A 655 37.92 -2.80 20.32
C GLY A 655 37.18 -1.48 20.49
N CYS A 656 37.71 -0.45 19.85
CA CYS A 656 37.09 0.88 19.85
C CYS A 656 35.93 0.86 18.84
N ALA A 657 34.69 0.89 19.34
CA ALA A 657 33.47 0.81 18.54
C ALA A 657 32.53 1.98 18.84
N LYS A 658 31.69 2.34 17.87
CA LYS A 658 30.73 3.44 18.00
C LYS A 658 29.36 2.90 18.42
N MET A 659 28.96 3.13 19.66
CA MET A 659 27.62 2.84 20.18
C MET A 659 26.91 4.14 20.56
N ASP A 660 25.65 4.33 20.13
CA ASP A 660 24.85 5.54 20.41
C ASP A 660 25.56 6.87 20.12
N SER A 661 26.35 6.88 19.04
CA SER A 661 27.16 8.02 18.58
C SER A 661 28.40 8.35 19.40
N VAL A 662 28.74 7.56 20.43
CA VAL A 662 29.95 7.71 21.25
C VAL A 662 30.96 6.61 20.88
N TRP A 663 32.23 7.00 20.77
CA TRP A 663 33.33 6.04 20.63
C TRP A 663 33.80 5.64 22.03
N ASP A 664 33.72 4.36 22.34
CA ASP A 664 34.30 3.79 23.56
C ASP A 664 34.89 2.40 23.29
N TRP A 665 35.70 1.93 24.24
CA TRP A 665 36.22 0.57 24.27
C TRP A 665 35.08 -0.39 24.63
N HIS A 666 34.72 -1.23 23.69
CA HIS A 666 33.69 -2.26 23.85
C HIS A 666 34.27 -3.65 23.68
N GLU A 667 33.61 -4.63 24.29
CA GLU A 667 33.87 -6.03 24.02
C GLU A 667 33.46 -6.39 22.59
N ILE A 668 34.37 -7.03 21.85
CA ILE A 668 34.15 -7.47 20.46
C ILE A 668 33.94 -8.98 20.44
N LEU A 669 32.85 -9.41 19.83
CA LEU A 669 32.51 -10.82 19.64
C LEU A 669 33.11 -11.34 18.34
N LEU A 670 33.75 -12.51 18.40
CA LEU A 670 34.22 -13.23 17.22
C LEU A 670 33.12 -14.20 16.76
N GLY A 671 32.28 -13.71 15.85
CA GLY A 671 31.11 -14.41 15.35
C GLY A 671 29.91 -14.39 16.31
N ALA A 672 28.75 -14.78 15.78
CA ALA A 672 27.52 -15.00 16.54
C ALA A 672 26.80 -16.20 15.94
N LYS A 673 26.10 -17.00 16.76
CA LYS A 673 25.40 -18.20 16.28
C LYS A 673 24.50 -17.88 15.07
N PRO A 674 24.60 -18.63 13.96
CA PRO A 674 25.38 -19.87 13.77
C PRO A 674 26.83 -19.67 13.26
N TYR A 675 27.26 -18.44 12.97
CA TYR A 675 28.62 -18.11 12.50
C TYR A 675 29.65 -18.15 13.62
N THR A 676 29.90 -19.32 14.20
CA THR A 676 30.83 -19.53 15.31
C THR A 676 32.09 -20.23 14.85
N MET A 677 33.25 -19.74 15.33
CA MET A 677 34.58 -20.28 15.07
C MET A 677 34.74 -21.74 15.57
N PRO A 678 35.58 -22.56 14.92
CA PRO A 678 35.97 -23.88 15.43
C PRO A 678 36.49 -23.87 16.86
N LYS A 679 36.20 -24.94 17.61
CA LYS A 679 36.69 -25.12 18.99
C LYS A 679 38.20 -25.34 19.06
N SER A 680 38.80 -25.83 17.98
CA SER A 680 40.25 -26.02 17.83
C SER A 680 41.02 -24.69 17.85
N PHE A 681 40.35 -23.58 17.51
CA PHE A 681 40.98 -22.27 17.45
C PHE A 681 41.00 -21.61 18.83
N LYS A 682 42.15 -21.02 19.18
CA LYS A 682 42.26 -20.16 20.36
C LYS A 682 41.88 -18.74 19.99
N ARG A 683 40.86 -18.18 20.66
CA ARG A 683 40.39 -16.81 20.40
C ARG A 683 41.54 -15.81 20.50
N GLU A 684 42.37 -15.89 21.53
CA GLU A 684 43.49 -14.97 21.75
C GLU A 684 44.44 -14.78 20.55
N ASN A 685 44.50 -15.76 19.62
CA ASN A 685 45.35 -15.67 18.44
C ASN A 685 44.89 -14.58 17.45
N PHE A 686 43.63 -14.15 17.47
CA PHE A 686 43.08 -13.16 16.55
C PHE A 686 43.25 -11.70 17.05
N LYS A 687 44.12 -11.46 18.04
CA LYS A 687 44.44 -10.12 18.56
C LYS A 687 45.53 -9.42 17.75
N GLY A 688 45.62 -8.09 17.86
CA GLY A 688 46.76 -7.32 17.38
C GLY A 688 46.80 -7.08 15.86
N GLY A 689 45.73 -7.39 15.14
CA GLY A 689 45.59 -7.12 13.71
C GLY A 689 45.43 -5.63 13.38
N LYS A 690 45.00 -5.33 12.16
CA LYS A 690 44.76 -3.97 11.66
C LYS A 690 43.34 -3.85 11.13
N ILE A 691 42.66 -2.75 11.44
CA ILE A 691 41.39 -2.39 10.82
C ILE A 691 41.72 -1.59 9.56
N ASP A 692 41.60 -2.23 8.40
CA ASP A 692 41.98 -1.70 7.08
C ASP A 692 41.04 -0.58 6.61
N ASN A 693 39.77 -0.63 6.99
CA ASN A 693 38.77 0.43 6.80
C ASN A 693 37.71 0.35 7.92
N ASP A 694 36.71 1.23 7.95
CA ASP A 694 35.71 1.28 9.05
C ASP A 694 34.90 -0.03 9.26
N SER A 695 35.06 -1.04 8.41
CA SER A 695 34.34 -2.31 8.50
C SER A 695 35.19 -3.55 8.30
N ILE A 696 36.50 -3.48 8.02
CA ILE A 696 37.34 -4.67 7.77
C ILE A 696 38.50 -4.74 8.78
N TYR A 697 38.62 -5.86 9.48
CA TYR A 697 39.72 -6.21 10.37
C TYR A 697 40.54 -7.36 9.81
N THR A 698 41.85 -7.19 9.74
CA THR A 698 42.78 -8.18 9.18
C THR A 698 43.81 -8.58 10.24
N VAL A 699 44.03 -9.87 10.43
CA VAL A 699 44.98 -10.41 11.43
C VAL A 699 45.74 -11.61 10.88
N GLU A 700 47.02 -11.70 11.23
CA GLU A 700 47.89 -12.83 10.90
C GLU A 700 47.82 -13.87 12.01
N VAL A 701 47.44 -15.09 11.69
CA VAL A 701 47.41 -16.23 12.61
C VAL A 701 48.12 -17.40 11.96
N GLU A 702 49.22 -17.86 12.57
CA GLU A 702 49.98 -19.04 12.11
C GLU A 702 50.38 -18.99 10.62
N ASN A 703 50.87 -17.81 10.17
CA ASN A 703 51.23 -17.52 8.77
C ASN A 703 50.06 -17.51 7.77
N SER A 704 48.83 -17.40 8.27
CA SER A 704 47.63 -17.21 7.45
C SER A 704 46.99 -15.87 7.77
N THR A 705 46.58 -15.13 6.74
CA THR A 705 45.93 -13.83 6.90
C THR A 705 44.42 -14.01 6.94
N TYR A 706 43.77 -13.65 8.05
CA TYR A 706 42.31 -13.70 8.19
C TYR A 706 41.74 -12.29 8.07
N ARG A 707 40.68 -12.11 7.28
CA ARG A 707 39.95 -10.84 7.20
C ARG A 707 38.51 -11.01 7.65
N PHE A 708 38.08 -10.11 8.52
CA PHE A 708 36.78 -10.09 9.15
C PHE A 708 36.03 -8.81 8.79
N ILE A 709 34.73 -8.91 8.58
CA ILE A 709 33.84 -7.75 8.55
C ILE A 709 33.32 -7.45 9.96
N LEU A 710 33.50 -6.20 10.39
CA LEU A 710 33.04 -5.65 11.67
C LEU A 710 31.63 -5.07 11.51
N SER A 711 30.64 -5.74 12.09
CA SER A 711 29.26 -5.27 12.19
C SER A 711 28.93 -4.98 13.66
N LYS A 712 28.81 -3.70 14.01
CA LYS A 712 28.69 -3.23 15.41
C LYS A 712 29.86 -3.73 16.26
N ASN A 713 29.62 -4.62 17.22
CA ASN A 713 30.63 -5.23 18.08
C ASN A 713 30.83 -6.73 17.75
N THR A 714 30.51 -7.18 16.54
CA THR A 714 30.71 -8.57 16.12
C THR A 714 31.50 -8.62 14.82
N MET A 715 32.47 -9.54 14.76
CA MET A 715 33.29 -9.82 13.59
C MET A 715 32.87 -11.11 12.91
N TYR A 716 32.71 -11.09 11.59
CA TYR A 716 32.44 -12.28 10.78
C TYR A 716 33.57 -12.51 9.80
N LEU A 717 34.06 -13.75 9.71
CA LEU A 717 35.10 -14.11 8.74
C LEU A 717 34.53 -14.00 7.33
N ILE A 718 35.30 -13.37 6.44
CA ILE A 718 34.94 -13.25 5.01
C ILE A 718 36.04 -13.76 4.08
N HIS A 719 37.29 -13.82 4.55
CA HIS A 719 38.45 -14.11 3.71
C HIS A 719 39.60 -14.75 4.49
N VAL A 720 40.31 -15.68 3.88
CA VAL A 720 41.58 -16.24 4.40
C VAL A 720 42.62 -16.34 3.27
N ASP A 721 43.82 -15.80 3.51
CA ASP A 721 45.01 -16.10 2.73
C ASP A 721 45.81 -17.20 3.41
N LEU A 722 45.85 -18.39 2.80
CA LEU A 722 46.70 -19.51 3.19
C LEU A 722 47.97 -19.53 2.35
N SER A 723 48.97 -20.31 2.76
CA SER A 723 50.18 -20.53 1.96
C SER A 723 49.91 -21.14 0.58
N SER A 724 48.78 -21.85 0.43
CA SER A 724 48.32 -22.46 -0.82
C SER A 724 47.58 -21.50 -1.75
N GLY A 725 47.10 -20.35 -1.25
CA GLY A 725 46.29 -19.40 -2.02
C GLY A 725 45.32 -18.59 -1.17
N ALA A 726 44.60 -17.68 -1.84
CA ALA A 726 43.55 -16.85 -1.25
C ALA A 726 42.18 -17.50 -1.44
N TYR A 727 41.34 -17.46 -0.40
CA TYR A 727 40.01 -18.08 -0.39
C TYR A 727 39.00 -17.14 0.27
N ASP A 728 37.81 -17.06 -0.32
CA ASP A 728 36.65 -16.59 0.41
C ASP A 728 36.31 -17.62 1.49
N ALA A 729 35.99 -17.15 2.69
CA ALA A 729 35.93 -18.02 3.86
C ALA A 729 34.91 -17.55 4.89
N TYR A 730 34.31 -18.50 5.61
CA TYR A 730 33.42 -18.17 6.72
C TYR A 730 33.46 -19.24 7.82
N PHE A 731 33.18 -18.81 9.05
CA PHE A 731 32.96 -19.72 10.17
C PHE A 731 31.48 -20.07 10.27
N TYR A 732 31.15 -21.34 10.46
CA TYR A 732 29.77 -21.79 10.63
C TYR A 732 29.68 -23.06 11.46
N ASN A 733 28.85 -23.05 12.50
CA ASN A 733 28.62 -24.17 13.42
C ASN A 733 29.89 -24.83 13.97
N GLY A 734 30.98 -24.06 14.11
CA GLY A 734 32.26 -24.58 14.58
C GLY A 734 33.14 -25.18 13.49
N ASN A 735 32.82 -24.96 12.22
CA ASN A 735 33.64 -25.33 11.06
C ASN A 735 34.19 -24.08 10.36
N LEU A 736 35.35 -24.21 9.72
CA LEU A 736 35.89 -23.24 8.78
C LEU A 736 35.65 -23.75 7.36
N PHE A 737 34.88 -22.99 6.59
CA PHE A 737 34.60 -23.27 5.20
C PHE A 737 35.39 -22.35 4.28
N LEU A 738 35.95 -22.91 3.21
CA LEU A 738 36.67 -22.19 2.16
C LEU A 738 36.02 -22.45 0.80
N HIS A 739 35.92 -21.42 -0.02
CA HIS A 739 35.54 -21.55 -1.43
C HIS A 739 36.31 -20.57 -2.31
N VAL A 740 36.13 -20.71 -3.62
CA VAL A 740 36.80 -19.87 -4.61
C VAL A 740 36.41 -18.40 -4.43
N GLU A 741 37.39 -17.49 -4.51
CA GLU A 741 37.15 -16.05 -4.57
C GLU A 741 36.32 -15.71 -5.82
N ARG A 742 35.29 -14.87 -5.66
CA ARG A 742 34.40 -14.54 -6.77
C ARG A 742 34.38 -13.04 -7.11
N PRO A 743 34.48 -12.66 -8.40
CA PRO A 743 34.38 -11.26 -8.86
C PRO A 743 32.96 -10.69 -8.70
N GLN A 744 32.72 -9.40 -8.93
CA GLN A 744 31.40 -8.79 -8.62
C GLN A 744 30.35 -8.87 -9.77
N GLU A 745 30.66 -9.44 -10.92
CA GLU A 745 29.77 -9.40 -12.10
C GLU A 745 28.75 -10.56 -12.13
N ARG A 746 27.59 -10.34 -12.77
CA ARG A 746 26.55 -11.37 -12.95
C ARG A 746 26.50 -11.80 -14.41
N LEU A 747 26.45 -13.11 -14.66
CA LEU A 747 26.37 -13.68 -16.01
C LEU A 747 25.13 -14.55 -16.17
N ARG A 748 24.45 -14.49 -17.31
CA ARG A 748 23.32 -15.38 -17.61
C ARG A 748 23.85 -16.77 -17.94
N VAL A 749 23.33 -17.83 -17.30
CA VAL A 749 23.75 -19.21 -17.59
C VAL A 749 23.52 -19.55 -19.07
N ASP A 750 22.40 -19.09 -19.65
CA ASP A 750 22.08 -19.28 -21.08
C ASP A 750 23.05 -18.54 -22.05
N SER A 751 23.95 -17.68 -21.54
CA SER A 751 24.93 -16.95 -22.36
C SER A 751 26.33 -17.58 -22.36
N LEU A 752 26.50 -18.68 -21.63
CA LEU A 752 27.75 -19.45 -21.64
C LEU A 752 28.03 -19.98 -23.05
N LYS A 753 29.29 -19.87 -23.48
CA LYS A 753 29.78 -20.44 -24.74
C LYS A 753 30.53 -21.74 -24.44
N ASN A 754 30.65 -22.64 -25.42
CA ASN A 754 31.42 -23.88 -25.33
C ASN A 754 30.96 -24.87 -24.23
N THR A 755 29.64 -24.98 -24.00
CA THR A 755 29.06 -26.02 -23.13
C THR A 755 29.10 -27.39 -23.81
N THR A 756 29.10 -28.46 -23.02
CA THR A 756 28.98 -29.85 -23.48
C THR A 756 27.51 -30.25 -23.61
N GLU A 757 27.24 -31.35 -24.32
CA GLU A 757 25.88 -31.89 -24.44
C GLU A 757 25.35 -32.36 -23.08
N GLU A 758 26.21 -32.92 -22.24
CA GLU A 758 25.91 -33.33 -20.87
C GLU A 758 25.51 -32.13 -19.99
N PHE A 759 26.24 -31.02 -20.07
CA PHE A 759 25.91 -29.77 -19.39
C PHE A 759 24.53 -29.25 -19.81
N ASP A 760 24.30 -29.11 -21.12
CA ASP A 760 23.06 -28.56 -21.67
C ASP A 760 21.85 -29.43 -21.30
N THR A 761 22.03 -30.75 -21.32
CA THR A 761 21.01 -31.72 -20.93
C THR A 761 20.66 -31.60 -19.45
N TYR A 762 21.68 -31.55 -18.57
CA TYR A 762 21.46 -31.34 -17.14
C TYR A 762 20.76 -30.01 -16.88
N TYR A 763 21.26 -28.90 -17.45
CA TYR A 763 20.72 -27.57 -17.20
C TYR A 763 19.24 -27.47 -17.60
N LYS A 764 18.87 -28.04 -18.75
CA LYS A 764 17.48 -28.11 -19.21
C LYS A 764 16.58 -28.91 -18.25
N SER A 765 17.07 -30.04 -17.76
CA SER A 765 16.37 -30.86 -16.76
C SER A 765 16.22 -30.11 -15.42
N TRP A 766 17.31 -29.49 -14.98
CA TRP A 766 17.40 -28.74 -13.73
C TRP A 766 16.42 -27.55 -13.72
N LYS A 767 16.38 -26.72 -14.78
CA LYS A 767 15.39 -25.63 -14.95
C LYS A 767 13.95 -26.12 -14.76
N SER A 768 13.60 -27.26 -15.32
CA SER A 768 12.26 -27.84 -15.15
C SER A 768 11.99 -28.18 -13.68
N SER A 769 12.97 -28.77 -12.98
CA SER A 769 12.82 -29.20 -11.59
C SER A 769 12.62 -28.04 -10.59
N ILE A 770 13.37 -26.94 -10.75
CA ILE A 770 13.33 -25.79 -9.83
C ILE A 770 12.07 -24.94 -9.97
N THR A 771 11.30 -25.14 -11.05
CA THR A 771 10.00 -24.46 -11.27
C THR A 771 9.06 -24.67 -10.08
N SER A 772 9.18 -25.83 -9.39
CA SER A 772 8.40 -26.14 -8.20
C SER A 772 8.65 -25.20 -7.00
N TYR A 773 9.82 -24.56 -6.92
CA TYR A 773 10.16 -23.61 -5.86
C TYR A 773 9.51 -22.22 -6.03
N SER A 774 8.88 -21.98 -7.18
CA SER A 774 8.11 -20.76 -7.48
C SER A 774 6.60 -20.89 -7.26
N LYS A 775 6.14 -21.99 -6.65
CA LYS A 775 4.70 -22.26 -6.47
C LYS A 775 4.03 -21.18 -5.62
N CYS A 776 3.00 -20.56 -6.20
CA CYS A 776 2.13 -19.62 -5.52
C CYS A 776 0.65 -20.02 -5.69
N GLY A 777 -0.13 -19.92 -4.61
CA GLY A 777 -1.57 -20.21 -4.61
C GLY A 777 -1.93 -21.64 -5.03
N GLY A 778 -0.98 -22.58 -4.93
CA GLY A 778 -1.14 -24.00 -5.28
C GLY A 778 -1.32 -24.31 -6.78
N ARG A 779 -1.36 -23.30 -7.66
CA ARG A 779 -1.63 -23.48 -9.11
C ARG A 779 -0.74 -22.68 -10.05
N TYR A 780 0.00 -21.70 -9.53
CA TYR A 780 0.84 -20.84 -10.35
C TYR A 780 2.31 -21.17 -10.08
N THR A 781 3.09 -21.33 -11.15
CA THR A 781 4.54 -21.43 -11.13
C THR A 781 5.10 -20.42 -12.12
N ALA A 782 6.26 -19.85 -11.82
CA ALA A 782 6.98 -18.99 -12.74
C ALA A 782 7.59 -19.82 -13.88
N ASN A 783 7.72 -19.21 -15.05
CA ASN A 783 8.62 -19.74 -16.07
C ASN A 783 10.07 -19.42 -15.66
N VAL A 784 10.96 -20.39 -15.83
CA VAL A 784 12.40 -20.19 -15.58
C VAL A 784 13.01 -19.53 -16.82
N ASP A 785 12.78 -18.23 -16.99
CA ASP A 785 13.23 -17.50 -18.18
C ASP A 785 14.75 -17.28 -18.20
N THR A 786 15.36 -16.95 -17.05
CA THR A 786 16.80 -16.73 -16.95
C THR A 786 17.29 -17.01 -15.53
N VAL A 787 18.37 -17.79 -15.45
CA VAL A 787 19.14 -18.00 -14.21
C VAL A 787 20.49 -17.32 -14.38
N TYR A 788 20.96 -16.69 -13.30
CA TYR A 788 22.23 -15.99 -13.26
C TYR A 788 23.24 -16.77 -12.45
N LEU A 789 24.47 -16.79 -12.93
CA LEU A 789 25.64 -17.02 -12.12
C LEU A 789 25.89 -15.77 -11.29
N THR A 790 26.01 -15.94 -9.99
CA THR A 790 26.44 -14.84 -9.12
C THR A 790 27.95 -14.74 -9.21
N ARG A 791 28.46 -13.51 -9.38
CA ARG A 791 29.86 -13.21 -9.15
C ARG A 791 30.82 -14.04 -10.07
N PHE A 792 30.76 -13.83 -11.40
CA PHE A 792 31.52 -14.58 -12.43
C PHE A 792 32.49 -13.68 -13.23
N ASP A 793 33.69 -14.17 -13.58
CA ASP A 793 34.67 -13.43 -14.41
C ASP A 793 34.48 -13.82 -15.89
N VAL A 794 33.93 -12.89 -16.68
CA VAL A 794 33.64 -13.12 -18.10
C VAL A 794 34.91 -13.19 -18.96
N ASP A 795 36.02 -12.60 -18.52
CA ASP A 795 37.27 -12.56 -19.29
C ASP A 795 38.15 -13.80 -19.09
N SER A 796 37.87 -14.60 -18.05
CA SER A 796 38.71 -15.72 -17.64
C SER A 796 38.07 -17.11 -17.80
N TYR A 797 37.22 -17.37 -18.82
CA TYR A 797 36.70 -18.71 -19.20
C TYR A 797 37.75 -19.87 -19.23
N LYS A 798 39.03 -19.59 -18.99
CA LYS A 798 40.17 -20.50 -18.83
C LYS A 798 40.05 -21.48 -17.65
N ASP A 799 39.19 -21.23 -16.67
CA ASP A 799 39.07 -22.08 -15.47
C ASP A 799 37.69 -22.69 -15.25
N TYR A 800 37.18 -23.44 -16.24
CA TYR A 800 36.08 -24.38 -15.98
C TYR A 800 36.48 -25.32 -14.83
N MET A 801 35.96 -25.11 -13.61
CA MET A 801 36.24 -25.93 -12.43
C MET A 801 35.35 -27.17 -12.45
N ASP A 802 35.63 -28.02 -13.43
CA ASP A 802 35.15 -29.39 -13.50
C ASP A 802 35.54 -30.18 -12.23
N TRP A 803 35.00 -31.38 -12.08
CA TRP A 803 35.32 -32.23 -10.94
C TRP A 803 36.83 -32.52 -10.80
N ASN A 804 37.58 -32.63 -11.90
CA ASN A 804 39.01 -32.93 -11.85
C ASN A 804 39.82 -31.78 -11.24
N ARG A 805 39.36 -30.53 -11.40
CA ARG A 805 39.94 -29.37 -10.71
C ARG A 805 39.39 -29.24 -9.29
N ALA A 806 38.08 -29.38 -9.12
CA ALA A 806 37.44 -29.28 -7.80
C ALA A 806 38.04 -30.29 -6.80
N SER A 807 38.23 -31.54 -7.21
CA SER A 807 38.86 -32.60 -6.37
C SER A 807 40.29 -32.31 -5.91
N LYS A 808 40.94 -31.27 -6.45
CA LYS A 808 42.29 -30.82 -6.06
C LYS A 808 42.28 -29.37 -5.55
N PHE A 809 41.11 -28.79 -5.35
CA PHE A 809 40.95 -27.39 -4.96
C PHE A 809 41.23 -27.18 -3.47
N CYS A 810 40.82 -28.11 -2.62
CA CYS A 810 40.99 -27.98 -1.18
C CYS A 810 42.47 -28.02 -0.79
N PRO A 811 42.93 -27.07 0.04
CA PRO A 811 44.30 -27.08 0.54
C PRO A 811 44.54 -28.21 1.55
N ASP A 812 45.80 -28.46 1.88
CA ASP A 812 46.17 -29.46 2.89
C ASP A 812 45.46 -29.19 4.23
N GLY A 813 44.86 -30.21 4.83
CA GLY A 813 44.05 -30.10 6.05
C GLY A 813 42.59 -29.70 5.81
N PHE A 814 42.14 -29.74 4.54
CA PHE A 814 40.77 -29.52 4.15
C PHE A 814 40.32 -30.59 3.15
N HIS A 815 39.03 -30.92 3.16
CA HIS A 815 38.42 -31.83 2.19
C HIS A 815 37.11 -31.28 1.61
N ILE A 816 36.67 -31.85 0.48
CA ILE A 816 35.31 -31.65 -0.02
C ILE A 816 34.37 -32.57 0.77
N PRO A 817 33.34 -32.05 1.43
CA PRO A 817 32.43 -32.87 2.22
C PRO A 817 31.75 -33.96 1.37
N SER A 818 31.53 -35.11 1.99
CA SER A 818 30.76 -36.22 1.41
C SER A 818 29.26 -35.90 1.32
N SER A 819 28.53 -36.70 0.54
CA SER A 819 27.07 -36.63 0.48
C SER A 819 26.42 -36.83 1.86
N GLU A 820 27.01 -37.64 2.74
CA GLU A 820 26.49 -37.84 4.11
C GLU A 820 26.70 -36.61 5.00
N GLU A 821 27.84 -35.92 4.89
CA GLU A 821 28.14 -34.73 5.67
C GLU A 821 27.19 -33.57 5.33
N PHE A 822 27.04 -33.25 4.05
CA PHE A 822 26.14 -32.18 3.60
C PHE A 822 24.68 -32.38 4.03
N MET A 823 24.24 -33.64 4.19
CA MET A 823 22.87 -33.98 4.54
C MET A 823 22.58 -33.91 6.05
N GLN A 824 23.56 -33.62 6.90
CA GLN A 824 23.32 -33.42 8.34
C GLN A 824 22.49 -32.15 8.57
N GLU A 825 21.58 -32.18 9.55
CA GLU A 825 20.50 -31.19 9.76
C GLU A 825 21.04 -29.74 9.89
N ASP A 826 22.23 -29.59 10.46
CA ASP A 826 22.89 -28.30 10.75
C ASP A 826 24.23 -28.09 10.04
N TYR A 827 24.58 -28.88 9.01
CA TYR A 827 25.87 -28.73 8.33
C TYR A 827 25.95 -27.40 7.59
N ILE A 828 24.94 -27.13 6.75
CA ILE A 828 24.71 -25.87 6.03
C ILE A 828 23.20 -25.68 5.91
N ALA A 829 22.58 -24.84 6.75
CA ALA A 829 21.12 -24.79 6.90
C ALA A 829 20.56 -23.38 7.24
N TYR A 830 21.02 -22.30 6.58
CA TYR A 830 20.56 -20.95 6.94
C TYR A 830 20.60 -19.88 5.84
N LEU A 831 19.92 -18.74 6.11
CA LEU A 831 19.82 -17.51 5.30
C LEU A 831 21.19 -17.07 4.72
N THR A 832 21.31 -17.07 3.40
CA THR A 832 22.18 -16.15 2.69
C THR A 832 21.49 -14.78 2.57
N THR A 833 21.20 -14.09 3.69
CA THR A 833 20.58 -12.74 3.62
C THR A 833 21.57 -11.64 3.33
N ASN A 834 22.84 -11.85 3.70
CA ASN A 834 23.90 -10.93 3.41
C ASN A 834 24.98 -11.65 2.61
N MET A 835 25.04 -11.36 1.30
CA MET A 835 26.10 -11.84 0.40
C MET A 835 27.48 -11.26 0.76
N ASP A 836 27.57 -10.37 1.74
CA ASP A 836 28.85 -9.92 2.31
C ASP A 836 29.37 -10.86 3.41
N LEU A 837 28.53 -11.77 3.93
CA LEU A 837 28.91 -12.75 4.96
C LEU A 837 29.07 -14.17 4.42
N ARG A 838 28.19 -14.55 3.48
CA ARG A 838 28.20 -15.87 2.83
C ARG A 838 27.94 -15.65 1.34
N ASN A 839 28.96 -15.87 0.51
CA ASN A 839 28.93 -15.61 -0.93
C ASN A 839 29.22 -16.87 -1.77
N ASP A 840 28.89 -18.02 -1.21
CA ASP A 840 29.10 -19.36 -1.74
C ASP A 840 27.92 -19.88 -2.59
N SER A 841 26.83 -19.13 -2.78
CA SER A 841 25.72 -19.52 -3.66
C SER A 841 26.04 -19.26 -5.14
N PRO A 842 26.38 -20.24 -6.01
CA PRO A 842 26.76 -20.00 -7.41
C PRO A 842 25.64 -19.45 -8.29
N LEU A 843 24.39 -19.75 -7.95
CA LEU A 843 23.26 -19.54 -8.83
C LEU A 843 22.19 -18.69 -8.15
N MET A 844 21.56 -17.85 -8.95
CA MET A 844 20.49 -16.96 -8.51
C MET A 844 19.42 -16.87 -9.58
N TRP A 845 18.17 -17.07 -9.17
CA TRP A 845 17.00 -16.95 -10.02
C TRP A 845 16.09 -15.85 -9.50
N ASP A 846 15.97 -14.78 -10.29
CA ASP A 846 14.96 -13.75 -10.09
C ASP A 846 13.76 -14.06 -10.97
N TYR A 847 12.58 -14.16 -10.35
CA TYR A 847 11.35 -14.45 -11.06
C TYR A 847 10.17 -13.61 -10.60
N TYR A 848 9.23 -13.43 -11.52
CA TYR A 848 8.02 -12.67 -11.30
C TYR A 848 6.78 -13.47 -11.67
N ILE A 849 5.79 -13.49 -10.77
CA ILE A 849 4.47 -14.09 -11.01
C ILE A 849 3.43 -12.99 -10.92
N SER A 850 2.96 -12.53 -12.08
CA SER A 850 2.03 -11.40 -12.24
C SER A 850 0.74 -11.51 -11.42
N ARG A 851 0.29 -12.74 -11.12
CA ARG A 851 -0.94 -13.02 -10.38
C ARG A 851 -0.78 -13.12 -8.86
N CYS A 852 0.44 -13.01 -8.33
CA CYS A 852 0.72 -13.31 -6.93
C CYS A 852 1.13 -12.11 -6.07
N SER A 853 1.12 -10.88 -6.60
CA SER A 853 1.44 -9.65 -5.84
C SER A 853 2.79 -9.66 -5.09
N VAL A 854 3.72 -10.55 -5.45
CA VAL A 854 5.05 -10.58 -4.84
C VAL A 854 6.02 -9.92 -5.81
N TYR A 855 6.37 -8.66 -5.53
CA TYR A 855 7.43 -7.95 -6.24
C TYR A 855 8.80 -8.52 -5.83
N GLY A 856 9.55 -9.03 -6.82
CA GLY A 856 10.92 -9.53 -6.69
C GLY A 856 11.02 -10.81 -5.85
N ASN A 857 10.93 -11.98 -6.50
CA ASN A 857 11.24 -13.24 -5.83
C ASN A 857 12.63 -13.70 -6.24
N LEU A 858 13.53 -13.68 -5.26
CA LEU A 858 14.91 -14.08 -5.44
C LEU A 858 15.15 -15.42 -4.73
N ILE A 859 15.55 -16.42 -5.49
CA ILE A 859 16.02 -17.71 -4.98
C ILE A 859 17.51 -17.84 -5.26
N TYR A 860 18.27 -18.17 -4.23
CA TYR A 860 19.66 -18.58 -4.33
C TYR A 860 19.72 -20.10 -4.33
N PHE A 861 20.60 -20.65 -5.15
CA PHE A 861 20.90 -22.07 -5.17
C PHE A 861 22.37 -22.27 -4.82
N ASP A 862 22.60 -22.95 -3.72
CA ASP A 862 23.89 -23.53 -3.39
C ASP A 862 23.98 -24.87 -4.09
N LEU A 863 24.93 -25.02 -5.01
CA LEU A 863 25.18 -26.27 -5.70
C LEU A 863 26.65 -26.61 -5.52
N PHE A 864 26.94 -27.60 -4.67
CA PHE A 864 28.30 -27.97 -4.29
C PHE A 864 28.63 -29.38 -4.74
N TRP A 865 29.88 -29.58 -5.20
CA TRP A 865 30.43 -30.92 -5.41
C TRP A 865 30.51 -31.65 -4.07
N THR A 866 30.16 -32.94 -4.04
CA THR A 866 30.49 -33.82 -2.92
C THR A 866 31.70 -34.69 -3.26
N SER A 867 32.39 -35.24 -2.27
CA SER A 867 33.44 -36.24 -2.50
C SER A 867 32.92 -37.62 -2.91
N THR A 868 31.60 -37.82 -2.95
CA THR A 868 30.95 -39.09 -3.27
C THR A 868 30.77 -39.26 -4.78
N GLU A 869 31.57 -40.16 -5.37
CA GLU A 869 31.47 -40.50 -6.80
C GLU A 869 30.26 -41.39 -7.09
N LYS A 870 29.50 -41.04 -8.12
CA LYS A 870 28.34 -41.82 -8.58
C LYS A 870 28.75 -42.88 -9.60
N ASP A 871 29.42 -42.43 -10.66
CA ASP A 871 30.02 -43.26 -11.70
C ASP A 871 31.18 -42.50 -12.41
N GLU A 872 31.76 -43.10 -13.45
CA GLU A 872 32.90 -42.51 -14.16
C GLU A 872 32.63 -41.12 -14.75
N LYS A 873 31.37 -40.80 -15.10
CA LYS A 873 30.97 -39.54 -15.75
C LYS A 873 30.22 -38.57 -14.84
N THR A 874 29.67 -39.05 -13.73
CA THR A 874 28.82 -38.26 -12.83
C THR A 874 29.37 -38.27 -11.40
N GLN A 875 29.20 -37.13 -10.74
CA GLN A 875 29.51 -36.92 -9.33
C GLN A 875 28.21 -36.59 -8.60
N GLU A 876 28.05 -36.98 -7.35
CA GLU A 876 26.94 -36.45 -6.56
C GLU A 876 27.22 -34.97 -6.20
N CYS A 877 26.18 -34.14 -6.28
CA CYS A 877 26.20 -32.78 -5.78
C CYS A 877 25.14 -32.58 -4.70
N PHE A 878 25.44 -31.69 -3.77
CA PHE A 878 24.47 -31.15 -2.85
C PHE A 878 23.81 -29.90 -3.45
N GLU A 879 22.48 -29.90 -3.54
CA GLU A 879 21.67 -28.74 -3.92
C GLU A 879 20.88 -28.23 -2.71
N TYR A 880 21.01 -26.93 -2.43
CA TYR A 880 20.22 -26.21 -1.45
C TYR A 880 19.58 -24.98 -2.09
N ALA A 881 18.25 -24.90 -2.06
CA ALA A 881 17.50 -23.80 -2.62
C ALA A 881 16.87 -22.95 -1.51
N TRP A 882 17.14 -21.65 -1.52
CA TRP A 882 16.69 -20.73 -0.49
C TRP A 882 16.06 -19.46 -1.06
N HIS A 883 14.91 -19.05 -0.52
CA HIS A 883 14.26 -17.79 -0.87
C HIS A 883 14.57 -16.71 0.15
N HIS A 884 15.00 -15.53 -0.30
CA HIS A 884 15.45 -14.43 0.58
C HIS A 884 14.43 -13.99 1.64
N ARG A 885 13.12 -14.24 1.44
CA ARG A 885 12.05 -13.95 2.43
C ARG A 885 11.37 -15.16 3.04
N ASP A 886 11.25 -16.26 2.29
CA ASP A 886 10.31 -17.33 2.65
C ASP A 886 11.01 -18.51 3.32
N GLY A 887 12.33 -18.48 3.40
CA GLY A 887 13.07 -19.58 3.96
C GLY A 887 13.56 -20.59 2.91
N GLU A 888 13.89 -21.77 3.43
CA GLU A 888 14.29 -22.93 2.64
C GLU A 888 13.18 -23.36 1.70
N LYS A 889 13.54 -23.63 0.44
CA LYS A 889 12.63 -24.17 -0.57
C LYS A 889 12.86 -25.66 -0.80
N GLY A 890 14.09 -26.13 -0.62
CA GLY A 890 14.41 -27.55 -0.65
C GLY A 890 15.90 -27.82 -0.50
N ARG A 891 16.22 -29.04 -0.08
CA ARG A 891 17.57 -29.60 -0.03
C ARG A 891 17.56 -31.01 -0.59
N ARG A 892 18.54 -31.37 -1.43
CA ARG A 892 18.61 -32.70 -2.07
C ARG A 892 20.01 -32.99 -2.61
N LEU A 893 20.29 -34.28 -2.81
CA LEU A 893 21.40 -34.73 -3.65
C LEU A 893 20.93 -34.82 -5.11
N VAL A 894 21.79 -34.40 -6.04
CA VAL A 894 21.54 -34.46 -7.48
C VAL A 894 22.74 -35.05 -8.22
N ASP A 895 22.46 -35.81 -9.28
CA ASP A 895 23.51 -36.41 -10.11
C ASP A 895 24.05 -35.35 -11.08
N CYS A 896 25.27 -34.89 -10.86
CA CYS A 896 25.91 -33.86 -11.68
C CYS A 896 26.89 -34.49 -12.69
N PRO A 897 26.79 -34.13 -13.98
CA PRO A 897 27.88 -34.37 -14.92
C PRO A 897 29.18 -33.75 -14.39
N LYS A 898 30.32 -34.45 -14.47
CA LYS A 898 31.60 -33.96 -13.93
C LYS A 898 32.12 -32.67 -14.57
N ASP A 899 31.49 -32.19 -15.64
CA ASP A 899 31.76 -30.94 -16.35
C ASP A 899 30.71 -29.83 -16.10
N LEU A 900 29.85 -29.96 -15.08
CA LEU A 900 28.74 -29.03 -14.76
C LEU A 900 29.15 -27.61 -14.28
N TYR A 901 30.41 -27.23 -14.42
CA TYR A 901 30.85 -25.87 -14.13
C TYR A 901 30.31 -24.88 -15.17
N PRO A 902 29.97 -23.62 -14.83
CA PRO A 902 30.11 -22.90 -13.54
C PRO A 902 28.91 -23.00 -12.60
N MET A 903 27.98 -23.92 -12.83
CA MET A 903 26.78 -24.04 -12.00
C MET A 903 27.07 -24.61 -10.61
N VAL A 904 28.12 -25.45 -10.49
CA VAL A 904 28.54 -26.13 -9.26
C VAL A 904 29.85 -25.54 -8.74
N GLN A 905 30.04 -25.53 -7.42
CA GLN A 905 31.29 -25.10 -6.79
C GLN A 905 31.89 -26.11 -5.81
N ALA A 906 33.20 -25.97 -5.58
CA ALA A 906 33.87 -26.65 -4.50
C ALA A 906 33.68 -25.83 -3.22
N LEU A 907 33.27 -26.51 -2.15
CA LEU A 907 33.27 -25.99 -0.81
C LEU A 907 34.14 -26.93 0.03
N CYS A 908 35.20 -26.39 0.60
CA CYS A 908 36.13 -27.14 1.43
C CYS A 908 35.81 -26.89 2.90
N VAL A 909 35.88 -27.93 3.71
CA VAL A 909 35.77 -27.85 5.16
C VAL A 909 37.09 -28.27 5.79
N GLN A 910 37.48 -27.61 6.88
CA GLN A 910 38.67 -27.97 7.63
C GLN A 910 38.52 -29.35 8.28
N ASP A 911 39.58 -30.17 8.21
CA ASP A 911 39.65 -31.44 8.92
C ASP A 911 39.71 -31.20 10.45
N GLU A 912 39.02 -32.05 11.23
CA GLU A 912 39.03 -31.99 12.71
C GLU A 912 40.36 -32.38 13.37
#